data_AF-A0A839ZFX6-F1
#
_entry.id   AF-A0A839ZFX6-F1
#
_cell.length_a   1.000
_cell.length_b   1.000
_cell.length_c   1.000
_cell.angle_alpha   90.00
_cell.angle_beta   90.00
_cell.angle_gamma   90.00
#
_symmetry.space_group_name_H-M   'P 1'
#
loop_
_entity.id
_entity.type
_entity.pdbx_description
1 polymer ?
#
loop_
_entity_poly.entity_id
_entity_poly.type
_entity_poly.pdbx_seq_one_letter_code
_entity_poly.pdbx_strand_id
1 'polypeptide(L)'
;MSDISKSKTRRLSRLAALLIFASHGTIALAQTPSGSVPWDNSTTAAQLQAAIDQALIEKRIPGASVSIRQGDIRWTSNSGLADVATGTPPTADTYFGYRSITKSFVTTVIMQLAEEGRIGLDDPVGNYVDGVPGGEVMTIRQLAQMRSGLFNYTESSAFAAQFGVDPSKAWTARELLAFAFAEPLQFTPGASYQYSNSNTILLGEVIAAATGNDWSDEVSRRLTGPLGLTSVINQGAGLMPTPNAVGYIDVNDGTGPESLAAFNATGAGASGALVGVIADAERWGKAVGTGELLSKRDFVERLKSFGSTKPDPLSPEYDSYGFGMGEISGFIGHTGNGLGFEALVMYDRANDRTITILINASNPDDPDAPAHLFKQLLAILGWTPSGQIQVAADGANAVVEAGTVWTGLVSGPFGARAAVYAANGGSAVADGRVTLAPLQDYVPAIFIGSGGRVELGLGGDITASPGGDGAFLRAETGTASLVLTDVSIVLNGDEVSGTGVDARDNSQAMLNRVNITGSSLAGLHAGGDAPAAIGGVEVAVDLTSGDGVWVEPNGTVELTDSSIRLRGAGSGLHVTGGHGPAALFGMRLAVETQGAGSFGILAQGDGAAVALMDSSVITYGTDAHAIVLGEGARVDLNGTSVLAYGEAAAAVAAVSIEGASASRAAYLTVSDGTLAAVSGTAVVAAGTSLQFTASNSQVIGAITRSSDASLALALQNGSAWVLPAGGIAVSSRIDQLVNSNSTIAFAPPVGASPARFQSLTVGNYQGVNGTLVMNAAFAGAGAADRFVIDGGTATGHTSIIVQPLGTVALTSADGIGLIQAIHGGQTDPGAFSLGRRVALGAYEYGLYRGGASGADDWFLRSTQAGATGPGALPNLRPEVAVDTALPAIASQYSMAVLGTHAEREAARANPSGGHPSAGWARLFGETGSQGASGGTAATQLNRFLSNSPSYDIDLAGLQAGYDLLMSNPGEAIQNVIGFYVGAGQARGSVDAVYGGSAGKVSMDGYTLGAYWTHSQASGLTIDTVLQGTFFDASASSLAGETLDTDGLSLIASLEAGYRFDLGGGWAIEPQAQLVYQRLSFDDGADSFGSIDYDAAKDVLGRIGARVGRAWVLESGTKLTGSARASLWHAFGDGTEVVFADLAGTNPASFDSGPGGTWVQLGLDASMTISETVSLFASGDYEVRVDNAQGHAVGGRIGISVSW
;
A
#
# COMPACT_ATOMS: atom_id res chain seq x y z
N MET A 1 25.26 32.70 30.81
CA MET A 1 26.59 33.35 30.73
C MET A 1 27.20 32.96 29.39
N SER A 2 27.77 33.85 28.58
CA SER A 2 27.85 35.33 28.66
C SER A 2 28.30 35.88 27.30
N ASP A 3 27.82 37.06 26.90
CA ASP A 3 28.25 37.76 25.68
C ASP A 3 29.76 37.97 25.56
N ILE A 4 30.27 37.92 24.32
CA ILE A 4 31.25 38.90 23.82
C ILE A 4 30.88 39.30 22.39
N SER A 5 30.55 40.57 22.18
CA SER A 5 30.40 41.17 20.84
C SER A 5 31.73 41.74 20.33
N LYS A 6 31.78 42.05 19.02
CA LYS A 6 32.67 43.12 18.50
C LYS A 6 32.20 43.64 17.14
N SER A 7 31.87 44.92 17.10
CA SER A 7 31.59 45.66 15.88
C SER A 7 32.87 46.25 15.27
N LYS A 8 32.78 46.74 14.03
CA LYS A 8 33.67 47.79 13.51
C LYS A 8 32.91 48.73 12.58
N THR A 9 33.28 49.99 12.61
CA THR A 9 32.53 51.12 12.04
C THR A 9 33.30 51.79 10.91
N ARG A 10 32.59 52.55 10.06
CA ARG A 10 33.07 53.86 9.59
C ARG A 10 31.91 54.79 9.19
N ARG A 11 32.04 56.06 9.57
CA ARG A 11 31.20 57.21 9.13
C ARG A 11 32.04 58.06 8.18
N LEU A 12 31.38 58.85 7.31
CA LEU A 12 31.80 60.20 6.88
C LEU A 12 30.59 60.94 6.28
N SER A 13 30.69 62.27 6.11
CA SER A 13 29.65 63.17 6.67
C SER A 13 29.69 64.62 6.19
N ARG A 14 28.57 65.37 6.36
CA ARG A 14 28.43 66.87 6.30
C ARG A 14 28.50 67.49 4.86
N LEU A 15 27.98 68.69 4.53
CA LEU A 15 27.13 69.70 5.24
C LEU A 15 26.30 70.58 4.25
N ALA A 16 25.19 71.11 4.76
CA ALA A 16 24.35 72.29 4.42
C ALA A 16 24.67 73.33 3.29
N ALA A 17 23.59 73.68 2.54
CA ALA A 17 23.06 75.04 2.20
C ALA A 17 23.83 75.97 1.21
N LEU A 18 23.31 77.10 0.67
CA LEU A 18 22.08 77.89 0.95
C LEU A 18 21.62 78.83 -0.22
N LEU A 19 20.37 78.72 -0.72
CA LEU A 19 19.57 79.73 -1.49
C LEU A 19 20.23 80.31 -2.80
N ILE A 20 19.81 81.34 -3.60
CA ILE A 20 18.65 82.28 -3.81
C ILE A 20 18.81 82.84 -5.29
N PHE A 21 17.90 83.41 -6.11
CA PHE A 21 16.44 83.68 -6.17
C PHE A 21 16.00 84.09 -7.63
N ALA A 22 14.67 84.19 -7.89
CA ALA A 22 13.97 85.09 -8.86
C ALA A 22 14.21 85.01 -10.41
N SER A 23 13.22 85.23 -11.31
CA SER A 23 11.75 85.33 -11.17
C SER A 23 10.96 85.42 -12.53
N HIS A 24 9.64 85.17 -12.46
CA HIS A 24 8.54 85.52 -13.40
C HIS A 24 8.32 84.73 -14.72
N GLY A 25 7.05 84.32 -14.97
CA GLY A 25 6.62 83.58 -16.18
C GLY A 25 5.16 83.04 -16.25
N THR A 26 4.27 83.44 -15.34
CA THR A 26 2.79 83.25 -15.32
C THR A 26 2.09 82.02 -15.95
N ILE A 27 1.55 81.17 -15.06
CA ILE A 27 0.19 80.57 -15.07
C ILE A 27 -0.25 79.70 -16.26
N ALA A 28 -0.31 78.39 -16.00
CA ALA A 28 -1.47 77.54 -16.32
C ALA A 28 -1.80 76.68 -15.08
N LEU A 29 -3.05 76.23 -14.90
CA LEU A 29 -3.45 75.43 -13.75
C LEU A 29 -2.97 73.97 -13.88
N ALA A 30 -2.49 73.41 -12.78
CA ALA A 30 -2.16 71.98 -12.71
C ALA A 30 -3.44 71.14 -12.60
N GLN A 31 -3.52 70.07 -13.38
CA GLN A 31 -4.35 68.91 -13.06
C GLN A 31 -3.45 67.81 -12.49
N THR A 32 -3.87 67.22 -11.37
CA THR A 32 -3.21 66.05 -10.78
C THR A 32 -3.53 64.78 -11.58
N PRO A 33 -2.55 63.92 -11.90
CA PRO A 33 -2.84 62.57 -12.33
C PRO A 33 -3.30 61.76 -11.11
N SER A 34 -4.61 61.57 -10.96
CA SER A 34 -5.21 60.83 -9.84
C SER A 34 -6.22 59.81 -10.34
N GLY A 35 -5.73 58.64 -10.75
CA GLY A 35 -6.50 57.40 -10.75
C GLY A 35 -6.13 56.62 -9.51
N SER A 36 -6.88 56.78 -8.42
CA SER A 36 -6.73 55.96 -7.22
C SER A 36 -7.13 54.52 -7.53
N VAL A 37 -6.25 53.56 -7.25
CA VAL A 37 -6.57 52.13 -7.35
C VAL A 37 -7.71 51.80 -6.37
N PRO A 38 -8.68 50.91 -6.68
CA PRO A 38 -9.95 50.85 -5.93
C PRO A 38 -9.83 50.72 -4.41
N TRP A 39 -8.83 49.98 -3.90
CA TRP A 39 -8.60 49.77 -2.47
C TRP A 39 -7.80 50.87 -1.75
N ASP A 40 -7.36 51.92 -2.46
CA ASP A 40 -6.71 53.11 -1.89
C ASP A 40 -7.72 53.99 -1.11
N ASN A 41 -9.02 53.71 -1.22
CA ASN A 41 -10.05 54.30 -0.36
C ASN A 41 -10.36 53.39 0.86
N SER A 42 -10.59 54.02 2.01
CA SER A 42 -10.80 53.32 3.29
C SER A 42 -12.04 52.40 3.33
N THR A 43 -13.05 52.67 2.51
CA THR A 43 -14.28 51.86 2.47
C THR A 43 -14.02 50.52 1.81
N THR A 44 -13.37 50.51 0.64
CA THR A 44 -13.02 49.26 -0.06
C THR A 44 -11.98 48.46 0.72
N ALA A 45 -11.00 49.10 1.37
CA ALA A 45 -10.08 48.41 2.28
C ALA A 45 -10.82 47.73 3.46
N ALA A 46 -11.85 48.37 4.02
CA ALA A 46 -12.68 47.77 5.08
C ALA A 46 -13.59 46.64 4.57
N GLN A 47 -14.09 46.72 3.33
CA GLN A 47 -14.86 45.64 2.70
C GLN A 47 -14.01 44.40 2.45
N LEU A 48 -12.79 44.57 1.93
CA LEU A 48 -11.82 43.48 1.73
C LEU A 48 -11.44 42.82 3.06
N GLN A 49 -11.23 43.62 4.11
CA GLN A 49 -10.95 43.11 5.45
C GLN A 49 -12.14 42.31 6.02
N ALA A 50 -13.36 42.85 5.92
CA ALA A 50 -14.56 42.19 6.41
C ALA A 50 -14.83 40.83 5.72
N ALA A 51 -14.55 40.72 4.41
CA ALA A 51 -14.68 39.46 3.68
C ALA A 51 -13.66 38.40 4.14
N ILE A 52 -12.41 38.80 4.44
CA ILE A 52 -11.41 37.90 5.02
C ILE A 52 -11.87 37.43 6.41
N ASP A 53 -12.24 38.36 7.29
CA ASP A 53 -12.63 38.02 8.66
C ASP A 53 -13.92 37.18 8.71
N GLN A 54 -14.85 37.40 7.78
CA GLN A 54 -16.02 36.55 7.56
C GLN A 54 -15.62 35.14 7.08
N ALA A 55 -14.78 35.03 6.05
CA ALA A 55 -14.31 33.74 5.54
C ALA A 55 -13.55 32.93 6.59
N LEU A 56 -12.77 33.57 7.47
CA LEU A 56 -12.11 32.90 8.59
C LEU A 56 -13.10 32.32 9.60
N ILE A 57 -14.21 33.00 9.86
CA ILE A 57 -15.26 32.51 10.77
C ILE A 57 -16.07 31.40 10.11
N GLU A 58 -16.55 31.60 8.88
CA GLU A 58 -17.42 30.66 8.16
C GLU A 58 -16.71 29.36 7.80
N LYS A 59 -15.47 29.45 7.32
CA LYS A 59 -14.64 28.30 6.90
C LYS A 59 -13.72 27.80 8.02
N ARG A 60 -13.85 28.38 9.23
CA ARG A 60 -13.09 28.07 10.46
C ARG A 60 -11.56 28.10 10.32
N ILE A 61 -11.07 28.86 9.36
CA ILE A 61 -9.64 29.01 9.07
C ILE A 61 -8.98 29.70 10.28
N PRO A 62 -7.97 29.10 10.95
CA PRO A 62 -7.37 29.71 12.14
C PRO A 62 -6.73 31.06 11.86
N GLY A 63 -5.99 31.19 10.75
CA GLY A 63 -5.37 32.44 10.32
C GLY A 63 -5.00 32.47 8.83
N ALA A 64 -4.84 33.69 8.33
CA ALA A 64 -4.53 33.95 6.92
C ALA A 64 -3.64 35.17 6.73
N SER A 65 -2.83 35.13 5.68
CA SER A 65 -2.19 36.29 5.08
C SER A 65 -2.76 36.49 3.67
N VAL A 66 -3.19 37.71 3.34
CA VAL A 66 -3.74 38.06 2.03
C VAL A 66 -3.04 39.31 1.49
N SER A 67 -2.66 39.32 0.22
CA SER A 67 -2.01 40.45 -0.43
C SER A 67 -2.63 40.73 -1.79
N ILE A 68 -2.86 42.01 -2.08
CA ILE A 68 -3.33 42.51 -3.37
C ILE A 68 -2.34 43.58 -3.80
N ARG A 69 -1.69 43.38 -4.95
CA ARG A 69 -0.72 44.31 -5.49
C ARG A 69 -1.04 44.66 -6.94
N GLN A 70 -0.93 45.94 -7.28
CA GLN A 70 -1.00 46.42 -8.66
C GLN A 70 0.12 47.44 -8.91
N GLY A 71 1.06 47.10 -9.79
CA GLY A 71 2.31 47.85 -9.95
C GLY A 71 3.08 48.01 -8.63
N ASP A 72 3.24 49.26 -8.18
CA ASP A 72 3.89 49.60 -6.90
C ASP A 72 2.92 49.74 -5.72
N ILE A 73 1.60 49.73 -5.95
CA ILE A 73 0.57 49.86 -4.90
C ILE A 73 0.27 48.47 -4.34
N ARG A 74 0.42 48.32 -3.02
CA ARG A 74 0.23 47.05 -2.30
C ARG A 74 -0.69 47.24 -1.09
N TRP A 75 -1.68 46.37 -0.96
CA TRP A 75 -2.46 46.16 0.26
C TRP A 75 -2.17 44.76 0.79
N THR A 76 -2.14 44.60 2.12
CA THR A 76 -1.88 43.29 2.75
C THR A 76 -2.61 43.24 4.09
N SER A 77 -3.32 42.14 4.32
CA SER A 77 -3.95 41.81 5.60
C SER A 77 -3.30 40.54 6.18
N ASN A 78 -3.29 40.45 7.51
CA ASN A 78 -2.92 39.26 8.27
C ASN A 78 -3.96 39.11 9.39
N SER A 79 -4.86 38.14 9.25
CA SER A 79 -6.00 37.92 10.16
C SER A 79 -5.89 36.59 10.90
N GLY A 80 -6.54 36.49 12.06
CA GLY A 80 -6.59 35.26 12.85
C GLY A 80 -5.28 34.92 13.54
N LEU A 81 -4.96 33.62 13.59
CA LEU A 81 -3.89 33.00 14.38
C LEU A 81 -3.00 32.11 13.49
N ALA A 82 -1.71 32.41 13.48
CA ALA A 82 -0.68 31.53 12.94
C ALA A 82 -0.48 30.28 13.82
N ASP A 83 -0.73 30.40 15.13
CA ASP A 83 -0.75 29.29 16.07
C ASP A 83 -1.88 29.50 17.11
N VAL A 84 -2.84 28.57 17.12
CA VAL A 84 -3.99 28.55 18.03
C VAL A 84 -3.57 28.25 19.47
N ALA A 85 -2.53 27.44 19.68
CA ALA A 85 -2.11 27.00 21.02
C ALA A 85 -1.38 28.11 21.80
N THR A 86 -0.65 28.99 21.11
CA THR A 86 -0.04 30.19 21.73
C THR A 86 -0.86 31.47 21.56
N GLY A 87 -1.87 31.47 20.68
CA GLY A 87 -2.62 32.67 20.33
C GLY A 87 -1.81 33.68 19.52
N THR A 88 -0.82 33.21 18.74
CA THR A 88 0.09 34.07 17.96
C THR A 88 -0.55 34.46 16.63
N PRO A 89 -0.73 35.76 16.31
CA PRO A 89 -1.27 36.20 15.04
C PRO A 89 -0.24 36.08 13.89
N PRO A 90 -0.68 35.92 12.62
CA PRO A 90 0.23 35.93 11.47
C PRO A 90 0.78 37.34 11.21
N THR A 91 1.92 37.38 10.52
CA THR A 91 2.66 38.60 10.17
C THR A 91 3.10 38.54 8.70
N ALA A 92 3.53 39.67 8.14
CA ALA A 92 4.05 39.71 6.78
C ALA A 92 5.31 38.86 6.56
N ASP A 93 6.01 38.51 7.64
CA ASP A 93 7.22 37.66 7.66
C ASP A 93 6.92 36.21 8.10
N THR A 94 5.64 35.84 8.27
CA THR A 94 5.23 34.48 8.66
C THR A 94 5.32 33.53 7.48
N TYR A 95 5.99 32.39 7.69
CA TYR A 95 6.09 31.29 6.72
C TYR A 95 4.81 30.44 6.71
N PHE A 96 4.35 30.09 5.51
CA PHE A 96 3.27 29.13 5.27
C PHE A 96 3.72 28.07 4.27
N GLY A 97 3.04 26.91 4.23
CA GLY A 97 3.17 25.95 3.14
C GLY A 97 2.58 26.49 1.84
N TYR A 98 3.37 26.56 0.77
CA TYR A 98 2.90 26.97 -0.56
C TYR A 98 2.16 25.84 -1.30
N ARG A 99 2.35 24.59 -0.87
CA ARG A 99 1.74 23.38 -1.44
C ARG A 99 1.85 23.38 -2.96
N SER A 100 0.78 23.05 -3.69
CA SER A 100 0.79 22.88 -5.15
C SER A 100 1.30 24.05 -5.98
N ILE A 101 1.44 25.28 -5.43
CA ILE A 101 2.18 26.37 -6.10
C ILE A 101 3.62 25.93 -6.46
N THR A 102 4.22 25.00 -5.69
CA THR A 102 5.50 24.34 -5.98
C THR A 102 5.60 23.81 -7.42
N LYS A 103 4.50 23.27 -7.97
CA LYS A 103 4.45 22.71 -9.33
C LYS A 103 4.81 23.75 -10.40
N SER A 104 4.44 25.02 -10.19
CA SER A 104 4.78 26.11 -11.10
C SER A 104 6.28 26.45 -11.11
N PHE A 105 7.00 26.28 -9.99
CA PHE A 105 8.46 26.40 -9.93
C PHE A 105 9.14 25.26 -10.69
N VAL A 106 8.80 24.00 -10.35
CA VAL A 106 9.40 22.80 -10.97
C VAL A 106 9.22 22.79 -12.48
N THR A 107 8.01 23.09 -12.97
CA THR A 107 7.76 23.19 -14.41
C THR A 107 8.49 24.35 -15.08
N THR A 108 8.78 25.45 -14.37
CA THR A 108 9.61 26.54 -14.92
C THR A 108 11.08 26.10 -15.08
N VAL A 109 11.61 25.26 -14.18
CA VAL A 109 12.93 24.63 -14.37
C VAL A 109 12.92 23.71 -15.60
N ILE A 110 11.90 22.86 -15.75
CA ILE A 110 11.73 21.99 -16.94
C ILE A 110 11.75 22.81 -18.24
N MET A 111 11.02 23.93 -18.31
CA MET A 111 11.03 24.78 -19.50
C MET A 111 12.42 25.40 -19.76
N GLN A 112 13.15 25.83 -18.74
CA GLN A 112 14.53 26.31 -18.91
C GLN A 112 15.50 25.20 -19.36
N LEU A 113 15.33 23.96 -18.89
CA LEU A 113 16.14 22.82 -19.36
C LEU A 113 15.86 22.49 -20.83
N ALA A 114 14.64 22.75 -21.31
CA ALA A 114 14.30 22.66 -22.73
C ALA A 114 14.87 23.82 -23.55
N GLU A 115 14.89 25.06 -23.03
CA GLU A 115 15.62 26.18 -23.65
C GLU A 115 17.13 25.95 -23.71
N GLU A 116 17.71 25.28 -22.70
CA GLU A 116 19.11 24.83 -22.68
C GLU A 116 19.39 23.64 -23.62
N GLY A 117 18.35 23.04 -24.22
CA GLY A 117 18.48 21.86 -25.10
C GLY A 117 18.93 20.58 -24.38
N ARG A 118 18.68 20.49 -23.07
CA ARG A 118 19.07 19.35 -22.21
C ARG A 118 17.97 18.29 -22.13
N ILE A 119 16.73 18.70 -22.34
CA ILE A 119 15.55 17.84 -22.49
C ILE A 119 14.70 18.36 -23.65
N GLY A 120 14.04 17.48 -24.39
CA GLY A 120 12.90 17.84 -25.23
C GLY A 120 11.60 17.80 -24.42
N LEU A 121 10.70 18.76 -24.60
CA LEU A 121 9.38 18.70 -23.96
C LEU A 121 8.55 17.52 -24.49
N ASP A 122 8.75 17.14 -25.75
CA ASP A 122 8.07 16.01 -26.38
C ASP A 122 8.87 14.70 -26.31
N ASP A 123 9.97 14.66 -25.54
CA ASP A 123 10.74 13.44 -25.33
C ASP A 123 9.99 12.50 -24.37
N PRO A 124 9.98 11.17 -24.64
CA PRO A 124 9.51 10.16 -23.69
C PRO A 124 10.26 10.23 -22.35
N VAL A 125 9.53 10.20 -21.23
CA VAL A 125 10.11 10.30 -19.88
C VAL A 125 11.02 9.12 -19.53
N GLY A 126 10.81 7.95 -20.16
CA GLY A 126 11.67 6.78 -20.07
C GLY A 126 13.10 6.99 -20.60
N ASN A 127 13.37 8.10 -21.31
CA ASN A 127 14.74 8.51 -21.66
C ASN A 127 15.53 9.07 -20.45
N TYR A 128 14.85 9.37 -19.34
CA TYR A 128 15.42 10.05 -18.16
C TYR A 128 15.23 9.26 -16.86
N VAL A 129 14.13 8.52 -16.74
CA VAL A 129 13.77 7.76 -15.53
C VAL A 129 13.29 6.37 -15.94
N ASP A 130 14.05 5.34 -15.56
CA ASP A 130 13.71 3.94 -15.82
C ASP A 130 12.46 3.48 -15.05
N GLY A 131 11.71 2.53 -15.61
CA GLY A 131 10.62 1.84 -14.92
C GLY A 131 9.29 2.59 -14.83
N VAL A 132 9.16 3.76 -15.46
CA VAL A 132 7.89 4.50 -15.52
C VAL A 132 6.86 3.75 -16.40
N PRO A 133 5.63 3.48 -15.92
CA PRO A 133 4.56 2.89 -16.74
C PRO A 133 4.23 3.76 -17.95
N GLY A 134 4.33 3.21 -19.17
CA GLY A 134 4.15 3.94 -20.42
C GLY A 134 5.22 5.00 -20.69
N GLY A 135 6.37 4.95 -20.00
CA GLY A 135 7.44 5.94 -20.10
C GLY A 135 8.05 6.06 -21.50
N GLU A 136 7.86 5.06 -22.36
CA GLU A 136 8.26 5.03 -23.76
C GLU A 136 7.36 5.85 -24.71
N VAL A 137 6.17 6.27 -24.25
CA VAL A 137 5.24 7.14 -24.99
C VAL A 137 4.80 8.40 -24.23
N MET A 138 4.85 8.38 -22.90
CA MET A 138 4.49 9.51 -22.04
C MET A 138 5.56 10.61 -22.09
N THR A 139 5.20 11.82 -22.47
CA THR A 139 6.16 12.93 -22.64
C THR A 139 6.26 13.86 -21.42
N ILE A 140 7.40 14.54 -21.31
CA ILE A 140 7.65 15.58 -20.29
C ILE A 140 6.58 16.69 -20.35
N ARG A 141 6.09 17.03 -21.54
CA ARG A 141 4.98 17.97 -21.77
C ARG A 141 3.67 17.48 -21.17
N GLN A 142 3.33 16.20 -21.36
CA GLN A 142 2.09 15.62 -20.83
C GLN A 142 2.10 15.58 -19.30
N LEU A 143 3.23 15.25 -18.67
CA LEU A 143 3.43 15.34 -17.23
C LEU A 143 3.19 16.77 -16.72
N ALA A 144 3.83 17.76 -17.33
CA ALA A 144 3.74 19.16 -16.89
C ALA A 144 2.37 19.81 -17.15
N GLN A 145 1.54 19.23 -18.02
CA GLN A 145 0.19 19.70 -18.36
C GLN A 145 -0.93 18.96 -17.62
N MET A 146 -0.61 18.00 -16.75
CA MET A 146 -1.58 17.09 -16.12
C MET A 146 -2.38 16.23 -17.13
N ARG A 147 -1.70 15.75 -18.18
CA ARG A 147 -2.27 14.95 -19.28
C ARG A 147 -1.50 13.65 -19.52
N SER A 148 -0.87 13.11 -18.49
CA SER A 148 -0.05 11.88 -18.53
C SER A 148 -0.85 10.58 -18.43
N GLY A 149 -1.99 10.59 -17.73
CA GLY A 149 -2.68 9.37 -17.29
C GLY A 149 -2.00 8.67 -16.10
N LEU A 150 -0.95 9.23 -15.50
CA LEU A 150 -0.23 8.63 -14.39
C LEU A 150 -1.00 8.78 -13.07
N PHE A 151 -1.33 7.65 -12.43
CA PHE A 151 -2.11 7.61 -11.18
C PHE A 151 -1.53 8.53 -10.09
N ASN A 152 -2.41 9.17 -9.33
CA ASN A 152 -2.05 10.15 -8.32
C ASN A 152 -1.75 9.46 -6.98
N TYR A 153 -0.50 9.45 -6.51
CA TYR A 153 -0.11 8.67 -5.33
C TYR A 153 -0.91 9.01 -4.06
N THR A 154 -1.44 10.23 -3.95
CA THR A 154 -2.28 10.67 -2.82
C THR A 154 -3.65 10.00 -2.79
N GLU A 155 -4.10 9.40 -3.89
CA GLU A 155 -5.33 8.59 -3.98
C GLU A 155 -5.07 7.10 -3.70
N SER A 156 -3.80 6.67 -3.54
CA SER A 156 -3.48 5.27 -3.26
C SER A 156 -3.88 4.89 -1.84
N SER A 157 -4.71 3.86 -1.70
CA SER A 157 -5.09 3.29 -0.40
C SER A 157 -3.87 2.79 0.40
N ALA A 158 -2.82 2.31 -0.29
CA ALA A 158 -1.57 1.89 0.33
C ALA A 158 -0.73 3.07 0.85
N PHE A 159 -0.74 4.22 0.16
CA PHE A 159 -0.14 5.46 0.67
C PHE A 159 -0.93 5.96 1.89
N ALA A 160 -2.26 6.06 1.77
CA ALA A 160 -3.14 6.50 2.85
C ALA A 160 -3.00 5.63 4.12
N ALA A 161 -2.91 4.30 3.97
CA ALA A 161 -2.73 3.38 5.09
C ALA A 161 -1.36 3.55 5.79
N GLN A 162 -0.27 3.75 5.05
CA GLN A 162 1.04 4.02 5.67
C GLN A 162 1.09 5.41 6.31
N PHE A 163 0.55 6.42 5.63
CA PHE A 163 0.52 7.80 6.09
C PHE A 163 -0.34 7.98 7.35
N GLY A 164 -1.48 7.29 7.44
CA GLY A 164 -2.33 7.28 8.63
C GLY A 164 -1.73 6.58 9.86
N VAL A 165 -0.70 5.75 9.67
CA VAL A 165 0.07 5.13 10.77
C VAL A 165 1.20 6.05 11.26
N ASP A 166 1.90 6.73 10.34
CA ASP A 166 2.94 7.70 10.69
C ASP A 166 2.98 8.89 9.70
N PRO A 167 2.28 10.01 10.01
CA PRO A 167 2.32 11.22 9.19
C PRO A 167 3.66 11.99 9.32
N SER A 168 4.54 11.58 10.24
CA SER A 168 5.88 12.13 10.43
C SER A 168 6.96 11.41 9.63
N LYS A 169 6.63 10.26 9.01
CA LYS A 169 7.52 9.48 8.13
C LYS A 169 8.13 10.39 7.04
N ALA A 170 9.45 10.29 6.87
CA ALA A 170 10.13 10.89 5.72
C ALA A 170 9.97 10.02 4.46
N TRP A 171 9.66 10.64 3.32
CA TRP A 171 9.40 9.97 2.05
C TRP A 171 10.43 10.34 0.99
N THR A 172 10.90 9.35 0.23
CA THR A 172 11.67 9.58 -1.00
C THR A 172 10.76 9.71 -2.21
N ALA A 173 11.20 10.43 -3.25
CA ALA A 173 10.46 10.53 -4.51
C ALA A 173 10.17 9.14 -5.13
N ARG A 174 11.08 8.19 -4.97
CA ARG A 174 10.90 6.79 -5.40
C ARG A 174 9.79 6.06 -4.65
N GLU A 175 9.64 6.26 -3.35
CA GLU A 175 8.50 5.69 -2.59
C GLU A 175 7.18 6.29 -3.04
N LEU A 176 7.10 7.61 -3.22
CA LEU A 176 5.88 8.27 -3.69
C LEU A 176 5.49 7.80 -5.10
N LEU A 177 6.47 7.66 -6.00
CA LEU A 177 6.25 7.11 -7.33
C LEU A 177 5.93 5.62 -7.33
N ALA A 178 6.41 4.83 -6.36
CA ALA A 178 6.09 3.40 -6.29
C ALA A 178 4.58 3.14 -6.09
N PHE A 179 3.88 3.98 -5.31
CA PHE A 179 2.41 3.91 -5.21
C PHE A 179 1.72 4.27 -6.53
N ALA A 180 2.26 5.24 -7.27
CA ALA A 180 1.73 5.63 -8.58
C ALA A 180 2.01 4.59 -9.68
N PHE A 181 3.11 3.83 -9.56
CA PHE A 181 3.54 2.84 -10.55
C PHE A 181 2.98 1.43 -10.28
N ALA A 182 2.41 1.20 -9.10
CA ALA A 182 1.65 -0.02 -8.80
C ALA A 182 0.28 -0.04 -9.49
N GLU A 183 -0.27 1.14 -9.80
CA GLU A 183 -1.59 1.32 -10.43
C GLU A 183 -1.47 1.48 -11.96
N PRO A 184 -2.51 1.11 -12.74
CA PRO A 184 -2.52 1.28 -14.19
C PRO A 184 -2.61 2.76 -14.59
N LEU A 185 -2.16 3.08 -15.81
CA LEU A 185 -2.43 4.39 -16.40
C LEU A 185 -3.95 4.58 -16.60
N GLN A 186 -4.47 5.68 -16.08
CA GLN A 186 -5.89 6.03 -16.05
C GLN A 186 -6.44 6.35 -17.46
N PHE A 187 -5.56 6.77 -18.36
CA PHE A 187 -5.83 6.93 -19.80
C PHE A 187 -4.51 6.91 -20.59
N THR A 188 -4.59 6.76 -21.91
CA THR A 188 -3.42 6.86 -22.80
C THR A 188 -2.81 8.27 -22.72
N PRO A 189 -1.48 8.42 -22.57
CA PRO A 189 -0.85 9.74 -22.41
C PRO A 189 -1.25 10.73 -23.51
N GLY A 190 -1.75 11.89 -23.09
CA GLY A 190 -2.28 12.96 -23.94
C GLY A 190 -3.78 12.88 -24.28
N ALA A 191 -4.49 11.80 -23.92
CA ALA A 191 -5.90 11.61 -24.29
C ALA A 191 -6.92 12.37 -23.43
N SER A 192 -6.58 12.67 -22.17
CA SER A 192 -7.45 13.39 -21.22
C SER A 192 -6.62 14.30 -20.29
N TYR A 193 -7.30 14.98 -19.37
CA TYR A 193 -6.71 15.68 -18.23
C TYR A 193 -7.03 14.93 -16.92
N GLN A 194 -6.07 14.88 -15.99
CA GLN A 194 -6.26 14.50 -14.60
C GLN A 194 -5.15 15.11 -13.75
N TYR A 195 -5.54 15.81 -12.69
CA TYR A 195 -4.62 16.42 -11.74
C TYR A 195 -3.92 15.35 -10.90
N SER A 196 -2.63 15.13 -11.15
CA SER A 196 -1.84 14.10 -10.47
C SER A 196 -0.54 14.67 -9.89
N ASN A 197 -0.37 14.52 -8.57
CA ASN A 197 0.83 14.96 -7.85
C ASN A 197 2.07 14.19 -8.30
N SER A 198 1.90 12.91 -8.65
CA SER A 198 2.92 12.01 -9.19
C SER A 198 3.64 12.62 -10.40
N ASN A 199 2.92 13.35 -11.25
CA ASN A 199 3.48 14.01 -12.43
C ASN A 199 4.62 14.97 -12.05
N THR A 200 4.45 15.74 -10.97
CA THR A 200 5.48 16.71 -10.55
C THR A 200 6.60 16.05 -9.75
N ILE A 201 6.33 14.97 -9.02
CA ILE A 201 7.39 14.13 -8.41
C ILE A 201 8.31 13.58 -9.51
N LEU A 202 7.72 13.03 -10.58
CA LEU A 202 8.49 12.48 -11.71
C LEU A 202 9.26 13.57 -12.48
N LEU A 203 8.70 14.78 -12.65
CA LEU A 203 9.45 15.91 -13.20
C LEU A 203 10.61 16.36 -12.29
N GLY A 204 10.53 16.13 -10.98
CA GLY A 204 11.66 16.29 -10.06
C GLY A 204 12.81 15.34 -10.38
N GLU A 205 12.51 14.05 -10.59
CA GLU A 205 13.49 13.04 -11.01
C GLU A 205 14.05 13.34 -12.41
N VAL A 206 13.26 13.87 -13.35
CA VAL A 206 13.74 14.33 -14.67
C VAL A 206 14.73 15.49 -14.54
N ILE A 207 14.50 16.44 -13.61
CA ILE A 207 15.49 17.49 -13.31
C ILE A 207 16.76 16.88 -12.74
N ALA A 208 16.65 15.92 -11.82
CA ALA A 208 17.81 15.24 -11.23
C ALA A 208 18.63 14.49 -12.30
N ALA A 209 17.98 13.72 -13.18
CA ALA A 209 18.63 13.01 -14.28
C ALA A 209 19.29 13.97 -15.29
N ALA A 210 18.61 15.07 -15.67
CA ALA A 210 19.12 16.03 -16.63
C ALA A 210 20.22 16.98 -16.07
N THR A 211 20.32 17.11 -14.73
CA THR A 211 21.21 18.10 -14.09
C THR A 211 22.29 17.55 -13.16
N GLY A 212 22.08 16.40 -12.53
CA GLY A 212 22.91 15.89 -11.44
C GLY A 212 22.69 16.59 -10.09
N ASN A 213 21.71 17.48 -9.99
CA ASN A 213 21.35 18.25 -8.79
C ASN A 213 19.88 17.96 -8.40
N ASP A 214 19.51 18.18 -7.14
CA ASP A 214 18.09 18.06 -6.73
C ASP A 214 17.22 19.13 -7.41
N TRP A 215 15.93 18.83 -7.58
CA TRP A 215 14.95 19.77 -8.14
C TRP A 215 14.88 21.07 -7.33
N SER A 216 15.04 21.02 -6.00
CA SER A 216 14.98 22.20 -5.14
C SER A 216 16.28 23.01 -5.13
N ASP A 217 17.43 22.39 -5.38
CA ASP A 217 18.69 23.09 -5.69
C ASP A 217 18.58 23.85 -7.02
N GLU A 218 18.03 23.21 -8.06
CA GLU A 218 17.85 23.86 -9.37
C GLU A 218 16.78 24.97 -9.32
N VAL A 219 15.66 24.79 -8.61
CA VAL A 219 14.70 25.87 -8.30
C VAL A 219 15.40 27.04 -7.58
N SER A 220 16.27 26.74 -6.60
CA SER A 220 16.99 27.76 -5.85
C SER A 220 18.00 28.53 -6.73
N ARG A 221 18.78 27.79 -7.53
CA ARG A 221 19.84 28.32 -8.41
C ARG A 221 19.28 29.11 -9.60
N ARG A 222 18.13 28.70 -10.14
CA ARG A 222 17.54 29.26 -11.37
C ARG A 222 16.44 30.27 -11.14
N LEU A 223 15.64 30.12 -10.08
CA LEU A 223 14.40 30.85 -9.90
C LEU A 223 14.46 31.76 -8.66
N THR A 224 14.59 31.19 -7.46
CA THR A 224 14.48 31.99 -6.22
C THR A 224 15.67 32.91 -6.01
N GLY A 225 16.89 32.44 -6.30
CA GLY A 225 18.11 33.26 -6.26
C GLY A 225 18.06 34.47 -7.21
N PRO A 226 17.85 34.27 -8.53
CA PRO A 226 17.77 35.37 -9.50
C PRO A 226 16.62 36.37 -9.26
N LEU A 227 15.46 35.91 -8.78
CA LEU A 227 14.33 36.79 -8.42
C LEU A 227 14.44 37.39 -7.00
N GLY A 228 15.42 37.00 -6.19
CA GLY A 228 15.58 37.47 -4.81
C GLY A 228 14.51 36.99 -3.82
N LEU A 229 13.92 35.82 -4.07
CA LEU A 229 12.85 35.22 -3.25
C LEU A 229 13.43 34.49 -2.03
N THR A 230 14.06 35.25 -1.13
CA THR A 230 14.91 34.72 -0.05
C THR A 230 14.18 33.91 1.02
N SER A 231 12.84 33.94 1.08
CA SER A 231 12.07 33.07 1.97
C SER A 231 11.68 31.72 1.36
N VAL A 232 11.78 31.57 0.04
CA VAL A 232 11.26 30.39 -0.66
C VAL A 232 12.26 29.25 -0.60
N ILE A 233 11.98 28.26 0.27
CA ILE A 233 12.83 27.09 0.50
C ILE A 233 12.02 25.80 0.46
N ASN A 234 12.69 24.68 0.18
CA ASN A 234 12.16 23.34 0.41
C ASN A 234 12.21 23.02 1.92
N GLN A 235 11.08 22.67 2.52
CA GLN A 235 11.05 22.27 3.93
C GLN A 235 11.71 20.90 4.16
N GLY A 236 11.62 20.00 3.18
CA GLY A 236 12.08 18.61 3.32
C GLY A 236 11.50 17.92 4.56
N ALA A 237 12.35 17.20 5.29
CA ALA A 237 12.02 16.60 6.59
C ALA A 237 12.35 17.54 7.79
N GLY A 238 12.54 18.84 7.52
CA GLY A 238 12.88 19.84 8.53
C GLY A 238 11.67 20.56 9.13
N LEU A 239 11.92 21.29 10.21
CA LEU A 239 10.97 22.26 10.75
C LEU A 239 10.91 23.51 9.86
N MET A 240 9.72 24.06 9.67
CA MET A 240 9.52 25.32 8.93
C MET A 240 10.23 26.49 9.65
N PRO A 241 10.90 27.42 8.94
CA PRO A 241 11.57 28.57 9.57
C PRO A 241 10.63 29.42 10.44
N THR A 242 11.16 30.06 11.49
CA THR A 242 10.36 30.93 12.37
C THR A 242 10.45 32.41 11.95
N PRO A 243 9.36 33.19 12.07
CA PRO A 243 8.02 32.77 12.49
C PRO A 243 7.30 31.95 11.40
N ASN A 244 6.67 30.84 11.78
CA ASN A 244 5.82 30.03 10.91
C ASN A 244 4.37 30.09 11.40
N ALA A 245 3.45 29.67 10.55
CA ALA A 245 2.14 29.20 10.99
C ALA A 245 2.20 27.69 11.22
N VAL A 246 1.51 27.23 12.27
CA VAL A 246 1.12 25.83 12.46
C VAL A 246 -0.03 25.56 11.48
N GLY A 247 0.06 24.46 10.73
CA GLY A 247 -1.01 24.04 9.82
C GLY A 247 -2.03 23.14 10.52
N TYR A 248 -3.31 23.30 10.17
CA TYR A 248 -4.43 22.61 10.81
C TYR A 248 -5.34 21.88 9.82
N ILE A 249 -6.07 20.87 10.29
CA ILE A 249 -7.22 20.27 9.59
C ILE A 249 -8.48 20.46 10.44
N ASP A 250 -9.60 20.84 9.83
CA ASP A 250 -10.91 20.75 10.48
C ASP A 250 -11.62 19.49 9.96
N VAL A 251 -12.01 18.61 10.88
CA VAL A 251 -12.72 17.36 10.59
C VAL A 251 -14.23 17.47 10.84
N ASN A 252 -14.72 18.67 11.12
CA ASN A 252 -16.12 19.06 11.32
C ASN A 252 -16.89 18.31 12.44
N ASP A 253 -16.21 17.52 13.27
CA ASP A 253 -16.79 16.75 14.40
C ASP A 253 -17.16 17.59 15.64
N GLY A 254 -16.78 18.87 15.66
CA GLY A 254 -17.02 19.80 16.76
C GLY A 254 -15.91 19.85 17.83
N THR A 255 -14.81 19.11 17.68
CA THR A 255 -13.64 19.20 18.58
C THR A 255 -12.76 20.41 18.29
N GLY A 256 -12.77 20.91 17.05
CA GLY A 256 -12.02 22.08 16.59
C GLY A 256 -10.86 21.71 15.65
N PRO A 257 -10.07 22.70 15.18
CA PRO A 257 -8.99 22.46 14.23
C PRO A 257 -7.85 21.64 14.88
N GLU A 258 -7.59 20.43 14.35
CA GLU A 258 -6.50 19.56 14.78
C GLU A 258 -5.16 20.03 14.18
N SER A 259 -4.09 20.00 14.98
CA SER A 259 -2.75 20.46 14.59
C SER A 259 -1.98 19.40 13.81
N LEU A 260 -1.69 19.68 12.54
CA LEU A 260 -0.84 18.85 11.68
C LEU A 260 0.66 19.19 11.80
N ALA A 261 1.09 19.69 12.96
CA ALA A 261 2.51 20.00 13.23
C ALA A 261 3.47 18.80 13.12
N ALA A 262 2.95 17.57 13.14
CA ALA A 262 3.72 16.34 12.91
C ALA A 262 3.92 16.00 11.42
N PHE A 263 3.24 16.68 10.48
CA PHE A 263 3.29 16.35 9.05
C PHE A 263 4.67 16.59 8.43
N ASN A 264 5.22 15.54 7.81
CA ASN A 264 6.50 15.61 7.11
C ASN A 264 6.34 16.07 5.65
N ALA A 265 6.82 17.26 5.33
CA ALA A 265 6.65 17.88 4.01
C ALA A 265 7.32 17.11 2.85
N THR A 266 8.23 16.17 3.13
CA THR A 266 8.71 15.22 2.10
C THR A 266 7.59 14.42 1.44
N GLY A 267 6.49 14.13 2.16
CA GLY A 267 5.30 13.46 1.61
C GLY A 267 4.57 14.25 0.50
N ALA A 268 4.91 15.52 0.29
CA ALA A 268 4.48 16.32 -0.85
C ALA A 268 5.58 16.50 -1.94
N GLY A 269 6.86 16.35 -1.57
CA GLY A 269 8.03 16.40 -2.46
C GLY A 269 8.03 17.58 -3.45
N ALA A 270 8.52 17.33 -4.67
CA ALA A 270 8.48 18.28 -5.78
C ALA A 270 7.05 18.72 -6.19
N SER A 271 6.00 18.06 -5.67
CA SER A 271 4.61 18.45 -5.93
C SER A 271 4.07 19.51 -4.95
N GLY A 272 4.69 19.69 -3.77
CA GLY A 272 4.16 20.59 -2.74
C GLY A 272 5.01 20.94 -1.50
N ALA A 273 6.33 20.67 -1.49
CA ALA A 273 7.19 20.85 -0.31
C ALA A 273 7.80 22.26 -0.11
N LEU A 274 7.52 23.24 -0.97
CA LEU A 274 8.01 24.62 -0.76
C LEU A 274 7.21 25.36 0.33
N VAL A 275 7.93 26.19 1.08
CA VAL A 275 7.42 27.12 2.10
C VAL A 275 7.98 28.52 1.84
N GLY A 276 7.31 29.57 2.34
CA GLY A 276 7.80 30.95 2.26
C GLY A 276 6.80 31.98 2.80
N VAL A 277 7.14 33.27 2.67
CA VAL A 277 6.30 34.39 3.14
C VAL A 277 5.54 35.05 1.98
N ILE A 278 4.40 35.68 2.28
CA ILE A 278 3.48 36.21 1.25
C ILE A 278 4.10 37.19 0.24
N ALA A 279 5.14 37.94 0.64
CA ALA A 279 5.84 38.86 -0.25
C ALA A 279 6.62 38.17 -1.39
N ASP A 280 7.09 36.93 -1.20
CA ASP A 280 7.80 36.19 -2.24
C ASP A 280 6.84 35.37 -3.13
N ALA A 281 5.74 34.86 -2.58
CA ALA A 281 4.65 34.29 -3.38
C ALA A 281 4.08 35.34 -4.36
N GLU A 282 3.82 36.57 -3.90
CA GLU A 282 3.35 37.69 -4.74
C GLU A 282 4.30 37.99 -5.91
N ARG A 283 5.62 38.02 -5.64
CA ARG A 283 6.66 38.22 -6.67
C ARG A 283 6.68 37.06 -7.67
N TRP A 284 6.59 35.82 -7.17
CA TRP A 284 6.55 34.63 -8.00
C TRP A 284 5.33 34.62 -8.93
N GLY A 285 4.15 35.01 -8.43
CA GLY A 285 2.93 35.17 -9.25
C GLY A 285 3.14 36.10 -10.45
N LYS A 286 3.79 37.25 -10.23
CA LYS A 286 4.14 38.17 -11.32
C LYS A 286 5.20 37.57 -12.26
N ALA A 287 6.25 36.94 -11.74
CA ALA A 287 7.30 36.35 -12.57
C ALA A 287 6.77 35.24 -13.48
N VAL A 288 5.93 34.34 -12.96
CA VAL A 288 5.31 33.25 -13.75
C VAL A 288 4.22 33.77 -14.69
N GLY A 289 3.43 34.76 -14.27
CA GLY A 289 2.36 35.37 -15.07
C GLY A 289 2.83 36.36 -16.16
N THR A 290 4.09 36.81 -16.09
CA THR A 290 4.74 37.63 -17.13
C THR A 290 5.75 36.86 -17.99
N GLY A 291 6.21 35.70 -17.52
CA GLY A 291 7.25 34.90 -18.18
C GLY A 291 8.67 35.44 -17.98
N GLU A 292 8.94 36.16 -16.89
CA GLU A 292 10.20 36.88 -16.65
C GLU A 292 11.46 35.98 -16.73
N LEU A 293 11.32 34.70 -16.38
CA LEU A 293 12.41 33.71 -16.38
C LEU A 293 12.43 32.77 -17.60
N LEU A 294 11.67 33.07 -18.66
CA LEU A 294 11.57 32.28 -19.89
C LEU A 294 11.76 33.16 -21.13
N SER A 295 12.15 32.56 -22.26
CA SER A 295 12.12 33.26 -23.54
C SER A 295 10.68 33.54 -23.98
N LYS A 296 10.52 34.54 -24.86
CA LYS A 296 9.22 34.92 -25.43
C LYS A 296 8.57 33.81 -26.28
N ARG A 297 9.33 32.83 -26.76
CA ARG A 297 8.82 31.69 -27.52
C ARG A 297 8.12 30.73 -26.55
N ASP A 298 8.86 30.29 -25.54
CA ASP A 298 8.45 29.23 -24.63
C ASP A 298 7.40 29.74 -23.62
N PHE A 299 7.44 31.02 -23.23
CA PHE A 299 6.31 31.61 -22.49
C PHE A 299 5.02 31.67 -23.34
N VAL A 300 5.11 31.93 -24.65
CA VAL A 300 3.95 31.82 -25.54
C VAL A 300 3.51 30.36 -25.72
N GLU A 301 4.41 29.39 -25.61
CA GLU A 301 4.10 27.96 -25.59
C GLU A 301 3.37 27.54 -24.30
N ARG A 302 3.83 28.03 -23.14
CA ARG A 302 3.14 27.89 -21.84
C ARG A 302 1.71 28.42 -21.92
N LEU A 303 1.53 29.64 -22.45
CA LEU A 303 0.21 30.25 -22.64
C LEU A 303 -0.68 29.53 -23.66
N LYS A 304 -0.12 28.76 -24.61
CA LYS A 304 -0.89 27.95 -25.58
C LYS A 304 -1.30 26.57 -25.06
N SER A 305 -0.79 26.16 -23.91
CA SER A 305 -1.05 24.84 -23.33
C SER A 305 -2.30 24.77 -22.45
N PHE A 306 -2.93 25.92 -22.18
CA PHE A 306 -4.21 25.98 -21.48
C PHE A 306 -5.30 25.24 -22.26
N GLY A 307 -6.04 24.41 -21.54
CA GLY A 307 -7.18 23.65 -22.02
C GLY A 307 -8.01 23.16 -20.83
N SER A 308 -9.16 22.54 -21.12
CA SER A 308 -10.11 22.08 -20.11
C SER A 308 -9.44 21.24 -19.01
N THR A 309 -9.93 21.45 -17.78
CA THR A 309 -9.76 20.60 -16.59
C THR A 309 -10.88 19.56 -16.47
N LYS A 310 -12.08 19.86 -16.98
CA LYS A 310 -13.22 18.93 -16.97
C LYS A 310 -12.94 17.68 -17.84
N PRO A 311 -13.43 16.49 -17.44
CA PRO A 311 -14.39 16.25 -16.34
C PRO A 311 -13.78 15.95 -14.97
N ASP A 312 -12.47 16.13 -14.75
CA ASP A 312 -11.79 15.73 -13.50
C ASP A 312 -12.37 16.44 -12.25
N PRO A 313 -13.04 15.70 -11.33
CA PRO A 313 -13.65 16.26 -10.14
C PRO A 313 -12.64 16.47 -8.99
N LEU A 314 -11.41 15.97 -9.12
CA LEU A 314 -10.31 16.16 -8.16
C LEU A 314 -9.35 17.29 -8.59
N SER A 315 -9.61 17.91 -9.74
CA SER A 315 -8.95 19.15 -10.14
C SER A 315 -9.30 20.27 -9.16
N PRO A 316 -8.33 21.08 -8.72
CA PRO A 316 -8.63 22.36 -8.10
C PRO A 316 -9.43 23.27 -9.05
N GLU A 317 -10.11 24.27 -8.51
CA GLU A 317 -11.16 25.10 -9.13
C GLU A 317 -10.67 26.05 -10.27
N TYR A 318 -10.07 25.48 -11.31
CA TYR A 318 -9.57 26.17 -12.50
C TYR A 318 -10.56 26.16 -13.67
N ASP A 319 -10.67 27.30 -14.35
CA ASP A 319 -11.35 27.42 -15.65
C ASP A 319 -10.59 26.65 -16.76
N SER A 320 -9.25 26.67 -16.69
CA SER A 320 -8.37 25.94 -17.60
C SER A 320 -7.00 25.65 -16.95
N TYR A 321 -6.29 24.61 -17.42
CA TYR A 321 -4.94 24.26 -16.93
C TYR A 321 -3.96 24.01 -18.08
N GLY A 322 -2.76 24.58 -17.94
CA GLY A 322 -1.65 24.52 -18.89
C GLY A 322 -0.37 23.97 -18.25
N PHE A 323 0.79 24.41 -18.74
CA PHE A 323 2.10 23.88 -18.33
C PHE A 323 2.45 24.38 -16.91
N GLY A 324 2.09 23.59 -15.89
CA GLY A 324 2.32 23.87 -14.48
C GLY A 324 1.72 25.19 -13.99
N MET A 325 0.57 25.60 -14.54
CA MET A 325 -0.20 26.76 -14.09
C MET A 325 -1.65 26.64 -14.56
N GLY A 326 -2.57 27.12 -13.73
CA GLY A 326 -4.00 27.17 -14.03
C GLY A 326 -4.52 28.61 -14.19
N GLU A 327 -5.76 28.71 -14.65
CA GLU A 327 -6.48 29.95 -14.89
C GLU A 327 -7.73 30.03 -14.01
N ILE A 328 -7.97 31.18 -13.36
CA ILE A 328 -9.22 31.47 -12.64
C ILE A 328 -9.63 32.91 -12.95
N SER A 329 -10.83 33.10 -13.50
CA SER A 329 -11.39 34.42 -13.87
C SER A 329 -10.46 35.24 -14.77
N GLY A 330 -9.73 34.58 -15.68
CA GLY A 330 -8.74 35.21 -16.57
C GLY A 330 -7.45 35.70 -15.91
N PHE A 331 -7.24 35.39 -14.62
CA PHE A 331 -5.92 35.46 -13.99
C PHE A 331 -5.21 34.11 -14.18
N ILE A 332 -3.89 34.14 -14.36
CA ILE A 332 -3.10 32.91 -14.46
C ILE A 332 -2.14 32.75 -13.27
N GLY A 333 -1.96 31.52 -12.80
CA GLY A 333 -1.18 31.26 -11.58
C GLY A 333 -1.32 29.82 -11.09
N HIS A 334 -1.45 29.63 -9.78
CA HIS A 334 -1.62 28.30 -9.19
C HIS A 334 -2.28 28.39 -7.80
N THR A 335 -3.16 27.44 -7.50
CA THR A 335 -3.63 27.14 -6.13
C THR A 335 -2.63 26.22 -5.42
N GLY A 336 -2.65 26.23 -4.10
CA GLY A 336 -1.97 25.26 -3.26
C GLY A 336 -3.00 24.59 -2.37
N ASN A 337 -3.21 23.29 -2.51
CA ASN A 337 -3.91 22.48 -1.50
C ASN A 337 -2.92 21.39 -1.03
N GLY A 338 -2.88 21.16 0.27
CA GLY A 338 -2.42 19.91 0.86
C GLY A 338 -2.34 20.02 2.39
N LEU A 339 -2.86 19.01 3.09
CA LEU A 339 -2.84 18.81 4.55
C LEU A 339 -2.16 19.91 5.39
N GLY A 340 -2.97 20.71 6.09
CA GLY A 340 -2.54 21.75 7.01
C GLY A 340 -2.42 23.15 6.40
N PHE A 341 -2.36 23.28 5.08
CA PHE A 341 -2.23 24.58 4.41
C PHE A 341 -2.94 24.61 3.07
N GLU A 342 -3.59 25.73 2.79
CA GLU A 342 -4.06 26.08 1.45
C GLU A 342 -3.55 27.47 1.06
N ALA A 343 -3.42 27.69 -0.25
CA ALA A 343 -2.81 28.87 -0.82
C ALA A 343 -3.38 29.19 -2.21
N LEU A 344 -3.20 30.42 -2.66
CA LEU A 344 -3.46 30.85 -4.04
C LEU A 344 -2.49 31.96 -4.40
N VAL A 345 -1.93 31.89 -5.62
CA VAL A 345 -1.24 33.02 -6.25
C VAL A 345 -1.72 33.15 -7.69
N MET A 346 -2.25 34.33 -8.05
CA MET A 346 -2.90 34.60 -9.33
C MET A 346 -2.50 35.96 -9.88
N TYR A 347 -2.20 36.03 -11.18
CA TYR A 347 -1.75 37.25 -11.85
C TYR A 347 -2.63 37.64 -13.05
N ASP A 348 -3.17 38.85 -12.98
CA ASP A 348 -3.93 39.52 -14.03
C ASP A 348 -2.96 40.32 -14.92
N ARG A 349 -2.79 39.81 -16.14
CA ARG A 349 -1.87 40.33 -17.16
C ARG A 349 -2.35 41.62 -17.81
N ALA A 350 -3.65 41.94 -17.74
CA ALA A 350 -4.22 43.13 -18.35
C ALA A 350 -4.01 44.37 -17.46
N ASN A 351 -3.98 44.18 -16.13
CA ASN A 351 -3.92 45.25 -15.15
C ASN A 351 -2.60 45.32 -14.34
N ASP A 352 -1.64 44.42 -14.60
CA ASP A 352 -0.40 44.22 -13.80
C ASP A 352 -0.69 44.04 -12.30
N ARG A 353 -1.53 43.04 -12.00
CA ARG A 353 -2.09 42.84 -10.66
C ARG A 353 -1.90 41.39 -10.18
N THR A 354 -1.21 41.21 -9.06
CA THR A 354 -1.14 39.93 -8.35
C THR A 354 -2.12 39.93 -7.17
N ILE A 355 -2.84 38.83 -6.97
CA ILE A 355 -3.52 38.52 -5.70
C ILE A 355 -2.87 37.25 -5.13
N THR A 356 -2.68 37.24 -3.81
CA THR A 356 -2.06 36.12 -3.09
C THR A 356 -2.79 35.89 -1.77
N ILE A 357 -3.11 34.63 -1.48
CA ILE A 357 -3.78 34.19 -0.26
C ILE A 357 -2.96 33.01 0.28
N LEU A 358 -2.64 33.02 1.57
CA LEU A 358 -2.00 31.91 2.29
C LEU A 358 -2.81 31.66 3.56
N ILE A 359 -3.26 30.43 3.79
CA ILE A 359 -4.02 30.04 4.98
C ILE A 359 -3.40 28.81 5.65
N ASN A 360 -3.56 28.69 6.97
CA ASN A 360 -3.02 27.58 7.76
C ASN A 360 -4.08 26.53 8.14
N ALA A 361 -5.05 26.32 7.26
CA ALA A 361 -5.99 25.21 7.32
C ALA A 361 -5.94 24.40 6.01
N SER A 362 -6.36 23.15 6.07
CA SER A 362 -6.93 22.43 4.93
C SER A 362 -8.31 21.89 5.31
N ASN A 363 -9.34 22.12 4.50
CA ASN A 363 -10.73 21.74 4.82
C ASN A 363 -11.27 20.69 3.83
N PRO A 364 -11.60 19.46 4.25
CA PRO A 364 -12.17 18.44 3.36
C PRO A 364 -13.51 18.83 2.71
N ASP A 365 -14.32 19.67 3.37
CA ASP A 365 -15.60 20.16 2.84
C ASP A 365 -15.46 21.41 1.95
N ASP A 366 -14.27 22.01 1.89
CA ASP A 366 -13.95 23.20 1.07
C ASP A 366 -12.47 23.20 0.64
N PRO A 367 -12.05 22.29 -0.26
CA PRO A 367 -10.65 22.09 -0.64
C PRO A 367 -10.06 23.22 -1.53
N ASP A 368 -10.80 24.30 -1.78
CA ASP A 368 -10.37 25.45 -2.58
C ASP A 368 -10.79 26.78 -1.90
N ALA A 369 -10.80 26.82 -0.57
CA ALA A 369 -11.16 28.01 0.20
C ALA A 369 -10.43 29.31 -0.26
N PRO A 370 -9.13 29.29 -0.66
CA PRO A 370 -8.47 30.43 -1.29
C PRO A 370 -9.05 30.86 -2.64
N ALA A 371 -9.52 29.94 -3.49
CA ALA A 371 -10.13 30.27 -4.78
C ALA A 371 -11.52 30.90 -4.58
N HIS A 372 -12.32 30.35 -3.66
CA HIS A 372 -13.59 30.94 -3.24
C HIS A 372 -13.41 32.36 -2.66
N LEU A 373 -12.45 32.56 -1.76
CA LEU A 373 -12.11 33.88 -1.21
C LEU A 373 -11.58 34.83 -2.31
N PHE A 374 -10.73 34.35 -3.22
CA PHE A 374 -10.25 35.13 -4.36
C PHE A 374 -11.40 35.68 -5.22
N LYS A 375 -12.40 34.84 -5.56
CA LYS A 375 -13.60 35.25 -6.31
C LYS A 375 -14.44 36.29 -5.54
N GLN A 376 -14.60 36.13 -4.23
CA GLN A 376 -15.26 37.15 -3.38
C GLN A 376 -14.51 38.49 -3.39
N LEU A 377 -13.17 38.46 -3.28
CA LEU A 377 -12.34 39.67 -3.33
C LEU A 377 -12.42 40.34 -4.71
N LEU A 378 -12.47 39.59 -5.83
CA LEU A 378 -12.67 40.16 -7.17
C LEU A 378 -13.98 40.96 -7.29
N ALA A 379 -15.07 40.48 -6.71
CA ALA A 379 -16.35 41.19 -6.69
C ALA A 379 -16.26 42.51 -5.92
N ILE A 380 -15.60 42.52 -4.76
CA ILE A 380 -15.37 43.74 -3.94
C ILE A 380 -14.46 44.74 -4.68
N LEU A 381 -13.51 44.24 -5.48
CA LEU A 381 -12.66 45.05 -6.35
C LEU A 381 -13.38 45.63 -7.58
N GLY A 382 -14.68 45.34 -7.76
CA GLY A 382 -15.47 45.80 -8.91
C GLY A 382 -15.05 45.18 -10.24
N TRP A 383 -14.35 44.04 -10.21
CA TRP A 383 -13.88 43.39 -11.42
C TRP A 383 -15.05 42.77 -12.20
N THR A 384 -15.08 43.00 -13.51
CA THR A 384 -16.12 42.50 -14.42
C THR A 384 -15.48 42.10 -15.76
N PRO A 385 -15.90 40.96 -16.36
CA PRO A 385 -15.58 40.64 -17.75
C PRO A 385 -16.05 41.76 -18.70
N SER A 386 -15.22 42.10 -19.67
CA SER A 386 -15.32 43.41 -20.34
C SER A 386 -16.22 43.45 -21.59
N GLY A 387 -17.27 44.29 -21.57
CA GLY A 387 -17.81 44.93 -22.78
C GLY A 387 -19.33 44.98 -22.94
N GLN A 388 -19.93 46.18 -22.91
CA GLN A 388 -21.30 46.46 -23.39
C GLN A 388 -21.46 47.92 -23.89
N ILE A 389 -22.34 48.12 -24.89
CA ILE A 389 -22.91 49.40 -25.39
C ILE A 389 -24.42 49.16 -25.69
N GLN A 390 -25.23 50.20 -25.98
CA GLN A 390 -26.66 50.28 -25.60
C GLN A 390 -27.67 50.53 -26.76
N VAL A 391 -28.95 50.11 -26.56
CA VAL A 391 -30.23 50.42 -27.28
C VAL A 391 -30.37 50.01 -28.77
N ALA A 392 -31.56 49.73 -29.36
CA ALA A 392 -32.99 49.74 -28.96
C ALA A 392 -33.82 48.67 -29.74
N ALA A 393 -35.16 48.56 -29.54
CA ALA A 393 -35.96 47.37 -29.93
C ALA A 393 -37.23 47.59 -30.80
N ASP A 394 -37.44 46.71 -31.80
CA ASP A 394 -38.70 46.26 -32.45
C ASP A 394 -38.36 45.14 -33.48
N GLY A 395 -39.05 44.00 -33.66
CA GLY A 395 -40.19 43.41 -32.94
C GLY A 395 -40.78 42.15 -33.64
N ALA A 396 -41.96 41.69 -33.19
CA ALA A 396 -42.85 40.65 -33.79
C ALA A 396 -42.34 39.20 -34.02
N ASN A 397 -41.04 38.91 -33.90
CA ASN A 397 -40.51 37.56 -33.65
C ASN A 397 -39.62 37.61 -32.40
N ALA A 398 -39.75 36.62 -31.51
CA ALA A 398 -38.90 36.52 -30.32
C ALA A 398 -37.56 35.83 -30.64
N VAL A 399 -36.74 36.48 -31.47
CA VAL A 399 -35.29 36.29 -31.42
C VAL A 399 -34.81 37.18 -30.27
N VAL A 400 -34.30 36.58 -29.20
CA VAL A 400 -33.70 37.36 -28.10
C VAL A 400 -32.22 37.53 -28.43
N GLU A 401 -31.82 38.75 -28.79
CA GLU A 401 -30.42 39.09 -29.03
C GLU A 401 -29.62 39.14 -27.71
N ALA A 402 -28.35 38.71 -27.80
CA ALA A 402 -27.43 38.49 -26.70
C ALA A 402 -27.35 39.66 -25.69
N GLY A 403 -27.46 39.36 -24.39
CA GLY A 403 -27.26 40.33 -23.31
C GLY A 403 -28.51 41.10 -22.88
N THR A 404 -29.70 40.67 -23.31
CA THR A 404 -30.97 41.31 -22.96
C THR A 404 -31.50 40.84 -21.60
N VAL A 405 -31.88 41.78 -20.73
CA VAL A 405 -32.62 41.51 -19.48
C VAL A 405 -34.12 41.65 -19.73
N TRP A 406 -34.92 40.61 -19.40
CA TRP A 406 -36.36 40.62 -19.62
C TRP A 406 -37.15 40.68 -18.32
N THR A 407 -38.12 41.60 -18.25
CA THR A 407 -38.87 41.93 -17.02
C THR A 407 -40.39 42.01 -17.22
N GLY A 408 -40.88 41.58 -18.39
CA GLY A 408 -42.31 41.55 -18.70
C GLY A 408 -42.98 40.25 -18.24
N LEU A 409 -44.24 40.09 -18.66
CA LEU A 409 -44.97 38.81 -18.66
C LEU A 409 -45.78 38.72 -19.95
N VAL A 410 -45.57 37.67 -20.75
CA VAL A 410 -46.45 37.36 -21.88
C VAL A 410 -47.66 36.60 -21.36
N SER A 411 -48.86 37.15 -21.53
CA SER A 411 -50.11 36.42 -21.33
C SER A 411 -50.42 35.56 -22.55
N GLY A 412 -50.27 34.24 -22.43
CA GLY A 412 -50.61 33.29 -23.48
C GLY A 412 -52.12 33.16 -23.70
N PRO A 413 -52.56 32.56 -24.83
CA PRO A 413 -53.98 32.43 -25.19
C PRO A 413 -54.82 31.58 -24.22
N PHE A 414 -54.19 30.87 -23.28
CA PHE A 414 -54.82 30.06 -22.24
C PHE A 414 -54.75 30.70 -20.83
N GLY A 415 -54.35 31.97 -20.71
CA GLY A 415 -54.28 32.68 -19.43
C GLY A 415 -52.99 32.46 -18.64
N ALA A 416 -52.18 31.45 -19.00
CA ALA A 416 -50.82 31.29 -18.50
C ALA A 416 -49.99 32.57 -18.74
N ARG A 417 -49.17 32.93 -17.75
CA ARG A 417 -48.19 34.02 -17.81
C ARG A 417 -46.80 33.38 -17.71
N ALA A 418 -45.83 33.88 -18.46
CA ALA A 418 -44.42 33.46 -18.40
C ALA A 418 -43.50 34.58 -18.88
N ALA A 419 -42.19 34.49 -18.65
CA ALA A 419 -41.22 35.40 -19.28
C ALA A 419 -40.96 35.01 -20.74
N VAL A 420 -40.88 33.70 -21.04
CA VAL A 420 -40.86 33.17 -22.42
C VAL A 420 -42.00 32.15 -22.58
N TYR A 421 -42.74 32.23 -23.68
CA TYR A 421 -43.91 31.38 -23.95
C TYR A 421 -43.88 30.86 -25.39
N ALA A 422 -43.93 29.54 -25.57
CA ALA A 422 -44.03 28.88 -26.89
C ALA A 422 -45.11 27.80 -26.87
N ALA A 423 -45.96 27.77 -27.90
CA ALA A 423 -47.05 26.77 -28.05
C ALA A 423 -47.57 26.74 -29.50
N ASN A 424 -48.40 25.74 -29.83
CA ASN A 424 -49.12 25.60 -31.10
C ASN A 424 -48.22 25.63 -32.36
N GLY A 425 -47.03 25.02 -32.30
CA GLY A 425 -46.05 25.06 -33.40
C GLY A 425 -45.13 26.28 -33.41
N GLY A 426 -45.26 27.19 -32.44
CA GLY A 426 -44.34 28.31 -32.25
C GLY A 426 -42.97 27.87 -31.70
N SER A 427 -41.92 28.53 -32.17
CA SER A 427 -40.54 28.35 -31.67
C SER A 427 -40.00 29.66 -31.11
N ALA A 428 -39.33 29.60 -29.96
CA ALA A 428 -38.50 30.69 -29.45
C ALA A 428 -37.01 30.27 -29.49
N VAL A 429 -36.13 31.18 -29.90
CA VAL A 429 -34.68 30.94 -29.95
C VAL A 429 -33.95 32.16 -29.36
N ALA A 430 -33.01 31.91 -28.48
CA ALA A 430 -32.18 32.94 -27.86
C ALA A 430 -30.70 32.55 -27.91
N ASP A 431 -29.87 33.46 -28.44
CA ASP A 431 -28.43 33.33 -28.50
C ASP A 431 -27.80 34.39 -27.59
N GLY A 432 -27.19 33.97 -26.48
CA GLY A 432 -26.41 34.81 -25.56
C GLY A 432 -27.01 34.94 -24.15
N ARG A 433 -26.33 35.71 -23.29
CA ARG A 433 -26.71 35.86 -21.87
C ARG A 433 -28.09 36.50 -21.72
N VAL A 434 -29.08 35.69 -21.33
CA VAL A 434 -30.45 36.11 -20.99
C VAL A 434 -30.64 36.01 -19.49
N THR A 435 -30.80 37.16 -18.83
CA THR A 435 -31.21 37.20 -17.41
C THR A 435 -32.68 37.56 -17.34
N LEU A 436 -33.49 36.61 -16.89
CA LEU A 436 -34.89 36.84 -16.54
C LEU A 436 -34.92 37.40 -15.10
N ALA A 437 -35.75 38.41 -14.84
CA ALA A 437 -35.90 38.93 -13.47
C ALA A 437 -36.86 38.06 -12.64
N PRO A 438 -36.70 38.00 -11.29
CA PRO A 438 -37.65 37.29 -10.43
C PRO A 438 -39.07 37.86 -10.58
N LEU A 439 -40.02 36.96 -10.80
CA LEU A 439 -41.43 37.27 -11.04
C LEU A 439 -42.24 37.04 -9.77
N GLN A 440 -43.15 37.96 -9.45
CA GLN A 440 -44.12 37.75 -8.37
C GLN A 440 -45.28 36.86 -8.86
N ASP A 441 -45.76 36.01 -7.96
CA ASP A 441 -46.90 35.09 -8.08
C ASP A 441 -46.76 33.94 -9.11
N TYR A 442 -46.42 32.72 -8.66
CA TYR A 442 -46.77 31.42 -9.29
C TYR A 442 -46.62 31.33 -10.83
N VAL A 443 -45.51 31.82 -11.37
CA VAL A 443 -45.27 31.86 -12.83
C VAL A 443 -43.96 31.14 -13.19
N PRO A 444 -43.99 30.20 -14.16
CA PRO A 444 -42.78 29.61 -14.71
C PRO A 444 -41.98 30.67 -15.49
N ALA A 445 -40.65 30.63 -15.41
CA ALA A 445 -39.80 31.53 -16.17
C ALA A 445 -39.97 31.27 -17.68
N ILE A 446 -40.02 29.99 -18.09
CA ILE A 446 -40.36 29.58 -19.45
C ILE A 446 -41.46 28.50 -19.42
N PHE A 447 -42.49 28.70 -20.25
CA PHE A 447 -43.56 27.73 -20.45
C PHE A 447 -43.61 27.26 -21.90
N ILE A 448 -43.58 25.94 -22.10
CA ILE A 448 -43.73 25.29 -23.41
C ILE A 448 -45.03 24.50 -23.41
N GLY A 449 -46.05 25.05 -24.07
CA GLY A 449 -47.31 24.35 -24.33
C GLY A 449 -47.24 23.48 -25.58
N SER A 450 -48.30 22.69 -25.79
CA SER A 450 -48.41 21.69 -26.85
C SER A 450 -47.84 22.11 -28.21
N GLY A 451 -46.92 21.31 -28.74
CA GLY A 451 -46.22 21.54 -30.01
C GLY A 451 -45.28 22.75 -30.04
N GLY A 452 -44.93 23.36 -28.91
CA GLY A 452 -43.93 24.42 -28.83
C GLY A 452 -42.48 23.91 -28.80
N ARG A 453 -41.54 24.73 -29.27
CA ARG A 453 -40.09 24.53 -29.11
C ARG A 453 -39.44 25.76 -28.45
N VAL A 454 -38.52 25.53 -27.52
CA VAL A 454 -37.62 26.57 -27.00
C VAL A 454 -36.18 26.07 -27.07
N GLU A 455 -35.29 26.91 -27.57
CA GLU A 455 -33.87 26.63 -27.74
C GLU A 455 -33.05 27.81 -27.25
N LEU A 456 -32.24 27.59 -26.21
CA LEU A 456 -31.40 28.62 -25.58
C LEU A 456 -29.92 28.23 -25.71
N GLY A 457 -29.10 29.15 -26.21
CA GLY A 457 -27.65 28.98 -26.36
C GLY A 457 -26.83 30.10 -25.72
N LEU A 458 -25.58 29.78 -25.37
CA LEU A 458 -24.45 30.69 -25.13
C LEU A 458 -24.40 31.47 -23.80
N GLY A 459 -23.79 30.85 -22.79
CA GLY A 459 -23.16 31.51 -21.63
C GLY A 459 -24.12 32.33 -20.75
N GLY A 460 -25.34 31.84 -20.54
CA GLY A 460 -26.42 32.60 -19.92
C GLY A 460 -26.70 32.25 -18.46
N ASP A 461 -26.62 33.25 -17.57
CA ASP A 461 -27.13 33.13 -16.20
C ASP A 461 -28.62 33.52 -16.14
N ILE A 462 -29.47 32.52 -15.95
CA ILE A 462 -30.91 32.65 -15.80
C ILE A 462 -31.27 32.47 -14.32
N THR A 463 -31.39 33.58 -13.60
CA THR A 463 -31.67 33.61 -12.15
C THR A 463 -33.17 33.77 -11.89
N ALA A 464 -33.77 32.93 -11.06
CA ALA A 464 -35.14 33.15 -10.56
C ALA A 464 -35.24 33.01 -9.04
N SER A 465 -36.23 33.71 -8.49
CA SER A 465 -36.80 33.42 -7.17
C SER A 465 -38.17 32.77 -7.39
N PRO A 466 -38.32 31.44 -7.25
CA PRO A 466 -39.62 30.78 -7.32
C PRO A 466 -40.54 31.27 -6.19
N GLY A 467 -41.65 31.92 -6.58
CA GLY A 467 -42.71 32.32 -5.67
C GLY A 467 -43.87 31.31 -5.71
N GLY A 468 -43.74 30.20 -5.01
CA GLY A 468 -44.68 29.06 -5.04
C GLY A 468 -44.36 28.03 -6.12
N ASP A 469 -45.34 27.17 -6.46
CA ASP A 469 -45.25 25.92 -7.24
C ASP A 469 -44.77 26.04 -8.72
N GLY A 470 -44.11 27.14 -9.10
CA GLY A 470 -43.56 27.36 -10.43
C GLY A 470 -42.31 26.53 -10.68
N ALA A 471 -42.43 25.46 -11.48
CA ALA A 471 -41.28 24.91 -12.20
C ALA A 471 -40.67 26.00 -13.11
N PHE A 472 -39.35 26.09 -13.13
CA PHE A 472 -38.61 27.17 -13.78
C PHE A 472 -38.72 27.07 -15.32
N LEU A 473 -38.52 25.86 -15.86
CA LEU A 473 -38.82 25.50 -17.25
C LEU A 473 -39.84 24.35 -17.23
N ARG A 474 -41.08 24.59 -17.67
CA ARG A 474 -42.16 23.57 -17.72
C ARG A 474 -42.57 23.29 -19.15
N ALA A 475 -42.45 22.03 -19.57
CA ALA A 475 -42.95 21.54 -20.86
C ALA A 475 -44.17 20.64 -20.63
N GLU A 476 -45.35 21.07 -21.10
CA GLU A 476 -46.64 20.48 -20.68
C GLU A 476 -47.53 20.09 -21.87
N THR A 477 -47.85 18.79 -21.93
CA THR A 477 -48.80 18.14 -22.85
C THR A 477 -48.47 18.22 -24.34
N GLY A 478 -47.81 17.17 -24.87
CA GLY A 478 -47.82 16.84 -26.29
C GLY A 478 -46.75 17.50 -27.16
N THR A 479 -45.68 16.76 -27.44
CA THR A 479 -44.59 17.10 -28.38
C THR A 479 -43.89 18.44 -28.09
N ALA A 480 -43.94 18.90 -26.83
CA ALA A 480 -43.19 20.06 -26.38
C ALA A 480 -41.70 19.71 -26.26
N SER A 481 -40.81 20.57 -26.77
CA SER A 481 -39.37 20.33 -26.84
C SER A 481 -38.56 21.51 -26.28
N LEU A 482 -37.71 21.22 -25.31
CA LEU A 482 -36.73 22.15 -24.73
C LEU A 482 -35.31 21.73 -25.15
N VAL A 483 -34.49 22.71 -25.55
CA VAL A 483 -33.05 22.54 -25.77
C VAL A 483 -32.30 23.65 -25.02
N LEU A 484 -31.37 23.27 -24.14
CA LEU A 484 -30.45 24.19 -23.46
C LEU A 484 -29.01 23.90 -23.85
N THR A 485 -28.21 24.93 -24.11
CA THR A 485 -26.77 24.80 -24.39
C THR A 485 -25.98 25.96 -23.76
N ASP A 486 -25.02 25.66 -22.89
CA ASP A 486 -24.21 26.62 -22.14
C ASP A 486 -25.05 27.57 -21.25
N VAL A 487 -25.83 27.00 -20.30
CA VAL A 487 -26.83 27.71 -19.48
C VAL A 487 -26.62 27.48 -17.99
N SER A 488 -26.58 28.54 -17.19
CA SER A 488 -26.67 28.49 -15.72
C SER A 488 -28.09 28.82 -15.25
N ILE A 489 -28.63 28.01 -14.36
CA ILE A 489 -29.94 28.16 -13.72
C ILE A 489 -29.70 28.38 -12.22
N VAL A 490 -30.26 29.45 -11.65
CA VAL A 490 -30.12 29.73 -10.19
C VAL A 490 -31.51 29.80 -9.54
N LEU A 491 -31.75 28.90 -8.60
CA LEU A 491 -33.02 28.65 -7.92
C LEU A 491 -32.99 29.27 -6.50
N ASN A 492 -33.64 30.41 -6.33
CA ASN A 492 -33.65 31.17 -5.07
C ASN A 492 -35.03 31.03 -4.39
N GLY A 493 -35.43 29.81 -4.06
CA GLY A 493 -36.77 29.48 -3.51
C GLY A 493 -36.72 28.86 -2.12
N ASP A 494 -37.86 28.85 -1.42
CA ASP A 494 -38.02 28.02 -0.22
C ASP A 494 -38.16 26.53 -0.63
N GLU A 495 -37.72 25.60 0.22
CA GLU A 495 -37.59 24.15 -0.06
C GLU A 495 -38.87 23.44 -0.55
N VAL A 496 -40.02 24.08 -0.36
CA VAL A 496 -41.35 23.50 -0.53
C VAL A 496 -41.85 23.60 -1.99
N SER A 497 -41.21 24.42 -2.85
CA SER A 497 -41.76 24.67 -4.19
C SER A 497 -40.74 25.07 -5.26
N GLY A 498 -40.74 24.34 -6.38
CA GLY A 498 -40.03 24.71 -7.61
C GLY A 498 -39.10 23.61 -8.14
N THR A 499 -38.88 23.60 -9.45
CA THR A 499 -38.04 22.61 -10.15
C THR A 499 -37.19 23.29 -11.21
N GLY A 500 -35.92 22.91 -11.37
CA GLY A 500 -35.02 23.49 -12.38
C GLY A 500 -35.45 23.20 -13.82
N VAL A 501 -35.62 21.92 -14.17
CA VAL A 501 -36.18 21.48 -15.47
C VAL A 501 -37.28 20.44 -15.22
N ASP A 502 -38.52 20.74 -15.64
CA ASP A 502 -39.71 19.88 -15.44
C ASP A 502 -40.26 19.39 -16.78
N ALA A 503 -40.05 18.10 -17.08
CA ALA A 503 -40.56 17.42 -18.27
C ALA A 503 -41.72 16.49 -17.91
N ARG A 504 -42.94 16.82 -18.36
CA ARG A 504 -44.16 16.02 -18.14
C ARG A 504 -44.91 15.67 -19.43
N ASP A 505 -45.66 14.57 -19.39
CA ASP A 505 -46.77 14.23 -20.31
C ASP A 505 -46.51 14.44 -21.82
N ASN A 506 -45.64 13.59 -22.40
CA ASN A 506 -45.22 13.62 -23.81
C ASN A 506 -44.37 14.87 -24.17
N SER A 507 -43.49 15.29 -23.26
CA SER A 507 -42.47 16.32 -23.52
C SER A 507 -41.04 15.76 -23.45
N GLN A 508 -40.09 16.52 -23.99
CA GLN A 508 -38.66 16.18 -23.98
C GLN A 508 -37.79 17.41 -23.71
N ALA A 509 -36.76 17.25 -22.87
CA ALA A 509 -35.69 18.24 -22.69
C ALA A 509 -34.32 17.65 -23.10
N MET A 510 -33.48 18.49 -23.70
CA MET A 510 -32.10 18.18 -24.09
C MET A 510 -31.16 19.23 -23.51
N LEU A 511 -30.17 18.79 -22.74
CA LEU A 511 -29.28 19.64 -21.93
C LEU A 511 -27.82 19.42 -22.34
N ASN A 512 -27.04 20.50 -22.48
CA ASN A 512 -25.66 20.47 -22.97
C ASN A 512 -24.85 21.59 -22.28
N ARG A 513 -23.93 21.28 -21.36
CA ARG A 513 -23.29 22.28 -20.46
C ARG A 513 -24.35 23.13 -19.74
N VAL A 514 -25.13 22.50 -18.89
CA VAL A 514 -26.18 23.16 -18.08
C VAL A 514 -25.81 23.06 -16.61
N ASN A 515 -25.75 24.19 -15.89
CA ASN A 515 -25.54 24.23 -14.45
C ASN A 515 -26.85 24.60 -13.75
N ILE A 516 -27.20 23.99 -12.62
CA ILE A 516 -28.41 24.25 -11.84
C ILE A 516 -28.03 24.36 -10.36
N THR A 517 -28.19 25.53 -9.74
CA THR A 517 -27.76 25.77 -8.35
C THR A 517 -28.85 26.36 -7.47
N GLY A 518 -28.82 26.06 -6.16
CA GLY A 518 -29.64 26.73 -5.14
C GLY A 518 -30.58 25.80 -4.36
N SER A 519 -31.81 26.23 -4.12
CA SER A 519 -32.81 25.53 -3.28
C SER A 519 -34.10 25.28 -4.06
N SER A 520 -34.60 24.04 -4.03
CA SER A 520 -35.75 23.59 -4.85
C SER A 520 -36.34 22.27 -4.35
N LEU A 521 -37.48 21.85 -4.91
CA LEU A 521 -37.98 20.48 -4.76
C LEU A 521 -37.15 19.48 -5.57
N ALA A 522 -36.80 19.83 -6.82
CA ALA A 522 -35.92 19.01 -7.64
C ALA A 522 -35.09 19.81 -8.68
N GLY A 523 -33.85 19.40 -8.93
CA GLY A 523 -32.99 19.98 -9.98
C GLY A 523 -33.51 19.64 -11.38
N LEU A 524 -33.62 18.35 -11.67
CA LEU A 524 -34.27 17.79 -12.85
C LEU A 524 -35.48 16.94 -12.44
N HIS A 525 -36.61 17.04 -13.16
CA HIS A 525 -37.78 16.19 -12.95
C HIS A 525 -38.33 15.62 -14.27
N ALA A 526 -38.61 14.32 -14.31
CA ALA A 526 -39.26 13.65 -15.44
C ALA A 526 -40.32 12.63 -14.99
N GLY A 527 -41.55 12.74 -15.53
CA GLY A 527 -42.62 11.75 -15.32
C GLY A 527 -44.03 12.31 -15.53
N GLY A 528 -45.06 11.51 -15.23
CA GLY A 528 -46.47 11.93 -15.28
C GLY A 528 -47.44 10.84 -15.69
N ASP A 529 -48.64 11.24 -16.14
CA ASP A 529 -49.66 10.33 -16.70
C ASP A 529 -49.22 9.73 -18.04
N ALA A 530 -48.25 10.36 -18.73
CA ALA A 530 -47.70 9.89 -20.00
C ALA A 530 -46.18 10.14 -20.14
N PRO A 531 -45.48 9.43 -21.04
CA PRO A 531 -44.01 9.40 -21.06
C PRO A 531 -43.33 10.75 -21.21
N ALA A 532 -42.27 10.98 -20.44
CA ALA A 532 -41.45 12.20 -20.50
C ALA A 532 -39.96 11.86 -20.39
N ALA A 533 -39.10 12.64 -21.05
CA ALA A 533 -37.66 12.35 -21.10
C ALA A 533 -36.77 13.59 -20.95
N ILE A 534 -35.65 13.43 -20.22
CA ILE A 534 -34.56 14.40 -20.17
C ILE A 534 -33.26 13.69 -20.62
N GLY A 535 -32.62 14.20 -21.68
CA GLY A 535 -31.26 13.83 -22.06
C GLY A 535 -30.27 14.94 -21.70
N GLY A 536 -29.11 14.61 -21.15
CA GLY A 536 -28.12 15.59 -20.70
C GLY A 536 -26.67 15.18 -20.93
N VAL A 537 -25.86 16.15 -21.37
CA VAL A 537 -24.39 16.05 -21.48
C VAL A 537 -23.76 17.24 -20.77
N GLU A 538 -22.73 17.02 -19.96
CA GLU A 538 -22.07 18.08 -19.16
C GLU A 538 -23.06 18.84 -18.25
N VAL A 539 -24.04 18.16 -17.64
CA VAL A 539 -25.01 18.77 -16.73
C VAL A 539 -24.47 18.77 -15.29
N ALA A 540 -24.47 19.92 -14.64
CA ALA A 540 -24.15 20.08 -13.22
C ALA A 540 -25.40 20.50 -12.44
N VAL A 541 -25.60 19.93 -11.26
CA VAL A 541 -26.62 20.31 -10.28
C VAL A 541 -25.94 20.46 -8.92
N ASP A 542 -26.06 21.58 -8.19
CA ASP A 542 -25.57 21.76 -6.80
C ASP A 542 -26.68 22.40 -5.96
N LEU A 543 -27.43 21.57 -5.22
CA LEU A 543 -28.59 21.98 -4.43
C LEU A 543 -28.30 21.96 -2.92
N THR A 544 -28.99 22.82 -2.16
CA THR A 544 -28.93 22.80 -0.68
C THR A 544 -29.95 21.85 -0.06
N SER A 545 -31.00 21.46 -0.79
CA SER A 545 -32.05 20.54 -0.34
C SER A 545 -32.93 20.13 -1.53
N GLY A 546 -33.77 19.10 -1.32
CA GLY A 546 -34.59 18.49 -2.37
C GLY A 546 -33.85 17.37 -3.12
N ASP A 547 -34.36 16.96 -4.27
CA ASP A 547 -33.77 15.88 -5.08
C ASP A 547 -32.94 16.42 -6.26
N GLY A 548 -31.72 15.96 -6.45
CA GLY A 548 -30.87 16.38 -7.57
C GLY A 548 -31.49 16.03 -8.93
N VAL A 549 -31.92 14.77 -9.06
CA VAL A 549 -32.75 14.26 -10.17
C VAL A 549 -33.89 13.46 -9.58
N TRP A 550 -35.14 13.78 -9.96
CA TRP A 550 -36.34 13.04 -9.56
C TRP A 550 -37.05 12.46 -10.79
N VAL A 551 -37.32 11.15 -10.76
CA VAL A 551 -37.98 10.41 -11.85
C VAL A 551 -39.22 9.72 -11.30
N GLU A 552 -40.39 10.23 -11.69
CA GLU A 552 -41.71 9.63 -11.43
C GLU A 552 -42.06 8.57 -12.52
N PRO A 553 -43.13 7.79 -12.34
CA PRO A 553 -43.58 6.83 -13.34
C PRO A 553 -43.78 7.46 -14.73
N ASN A 554 -43.44 6.69 -15.75
CA ASN A 554 -43.32 7.09 -17.16
C ASN A 554 -42.17 8.07 -17.47
N GLY A 555 -41.34 8.44 -16.48
CA GLY A 555 -40.14 9.24 -16.67
C GLY A 555 -38.90 8.43 -17.10
N THR A 556 -38.09 9.03 -17.98
CA THR A 556 -36.73 8.56 -18.29
C THR A 556 -35.73 9.72 -18.22
N VAL A 557 -34.60 9.53 -17.55
CA VAL A 557 -33.48 10.49 -17.55
C VAL A 557 -32.20 9.81 -18.01
N GLU A 558 -31.49 10.41 -18.97
CA GLU A 558 -30.19 9.95 -19.48
C GLU A 558 -29.15 11.07 -19.28
N LEU A 559 -28.12 10.84 -18.47
CA LEU A 559 -27.06 11.82 -18.19
C LEU A 559 -25.67 11.27 -18.56
N THR A 560 -24.83 12.12 -19.15
CA THR A 560 -23.45 11.80 -19.54
C THR A 560 -22.49 12.93 -19.15
N ASP A 561 -21.28 12.57 -18.66
CA ASP A 561 -20.25 13.53 -18.24
C ASP A 561 -20.76 14.62 -17.26
N SER A 562 -21.62 14.21 -16.33
CA SER A 562 -22.48 15.10 -15.53
C SER A 562 -22.17 15.00 -14.03
N SER A 563 -22.57 16.00 -13.23
CA SER A 563 -22.44 15.99 -11.77
C SER A 563 -23.72 16.41 -11.05
N ILE A 564 -24.00 15.77 -9.93
CA ILE A 564 -25.12 16.05 -9.03
C ILE A 564 -24.57 16.18 -7.61
N ARG A 565 -24.69 17.35 -7.00
CA ARG A 565 -24.32 17.63 -5.61
C ARG A 565 -25.55 18.07 -4.81
N LEU A 566 -25.66 17.57 -3.59
CA LEU A 566 -26.69 17.94 -2.62
C LEU A 566 -26.04 18.24 -1.25
N ARG A 567 -26.44 19.35 -0.61
CA ARG A 567 -25.91 19.84 0.67
C ARG A 567 -26.99 20.01 1.75
N GLY A 568 -27.86 19.02 1.87
CA GLY A 568 -28.91 18.96 2.90
C GLY A 568 -29.67 17.64 2.88
N ALA A 569 -30.91 17.66 3.37
CA ALA A 569 -31.81 16.50 3.31
C ALA A 569 -32.44 16.36 1.91
N GLY A 570 -32.54 15.13 1.43
CA GLY A 570 -33.03 14.77 0.09
C GLY A 570 -32.16 13.69 -0.57
N SER A 571 -32.34 13.49 -1.88
CA SER A 571 -31.63 12.46 -2.66
C SER A 571 -30.79 13.06 -3.79
N GLY A 572 -29.66 12.45 -4.13
CA GLY A 572 -28.94 12.74 -5.36
C GLY A 572 -29.78 12.32 -6.58
N LEU A 573 -30.16 11.04 -6.61
CA LEU A 573 -30.99 10.44 -7.65
C LEU A 573 -32.21 9.73 -7.03
N HIS A 574 -33.41 10.27 -7.19
CA HIS A 574 -34.67 9.69 -6.71
C HIS A 574 -35.46 9.09 -7.88
N VAL A 575 -35.72 7.79 -7.88
CA VAL A 575 -36.45 7.09 -8.96
C VAL A 575 -37.55 6.22 -8.36
N THR A 576 -38.81 6.54 -8.67
CA THR A 576 -39.99 5.93 -8.05
C THR A 576 -40.95 5.38 -9.10
N GLY A 577 -41.24 4.08 -9.01
CA GLY A 577 -42.07 3.31 -9.96
C GLY A 577 -43.50 3.06 -9.48
N GLY A 578 -44.03 1.88 -9.80
CA GLY A 578 -45.28 1.35 -9.25
C GLY A 578 -46.42 1.20 -10.27
N HIS A 579 -46.86 2.30 -10.89
CA HIS A 579 -47.97 2.28 -11.88
C HIS A 579 -47.51 2.51 -13.35
N GLY A 580 -46.21 2.76 -13.53
CA GLY A 580 -45.49 2.83 -14.80
C GLY A 580 -43.99 2.65 -14.53
N PRO A 581 -43.16 2.38 -15.56
CA PRO A 581 -41.71 2.28 -15.39
C PRO A 581 -41.09 3.67 -15.14
N ALA A 582 -40.06 3.74 -14.31
CA ALA A 582 -39.26 4.95 -14.07
C ALA A 582 -37.78 4.60 -14.20
N ALA A 583 -37.03 5.30 -15.05
CA ALA A 583 -35.68 4.91 -15.42
C ALA A 583 -34.67 6.06 -15.38
N LEU A 584 -33.47 5.80 -14.84
CA LEU A 584 -32.34 6.70 -14.91
C LEU A 584 -31.08 5.98 -15.40
N PHE A 585 -30.43 6.54 -16.42
CA PHE A 585 -29.17 6.06 -16.98
C PHE A 585 -28.09 7.13 -16.81
N GLY A 586 -26.96 6.77 -16.19
CA GLY A 586 -25.80 7.66 -16.01
C GLY A 586 -24.54 7.06 -16.62
N MET A 587 -23.75 7.87 -17.32
CA MET A 587 -22.42 7.48 -17.82
C MET A 587 -21.40 8.57 -17.49
N ARG A 588 -20.38 8.26 -16.68
CA ARG A 588 -19.49 9.26 -16.06
C ARG A 588 -20.31 10.35 -15.34
N LEU A 589 -21.21 9.87 -14.48
CA LEU A 589 -22.03 10.68 -13.59
C LEU A 589 -21.39 10.71 -12.20
N ALA A 590 -21.08 11.89 -11.68
CA ALA A 590 -20.62 12.05 -10.29
C ALA A 590 -21.79 12.47 -9.41
N VAL A 591 -22.12 11.70 -8.37
CA VAL A 591 -23.19 12.01 -7.41
C VAL A 591 -22.57 12.20 -6.03
N GLU A 592 -22.85 13.32 -5.37
CA GLU A 592 -22.33 13.67 -4.06
C GLU A 592 -23.44 14.21 -3.15
N THR A 593 -23.70 13.60 -1.99
CA THR A 593 -24.81 13.99 -1.11
C THR A 593 -24.38 14.13 0.34
N GLN A 594 -24.47 15.34 0.87
CA GLN A 594 -24.07 15.73 2.21
C GLN A 594 -25.29 16.09 3.05
N GLY A 595 -25.63 15.27 4.04
CA GLY A 595 -26.74 15.55 4.96
C GLY A 595 -27.14 14.36 5.82
N ALA A 596 -27.67 14.63 7.02
CA ALA A 596 -28.21 13.59 7.88
C ALA A 596 -29.48 12.99 7.23
N GLY A 597 -29.54 11.67 7.12
CA GLY A 597 -30.61 10.97 6.38
C GLY A 597 -30.67 11.28 4.88
N SER A 598 -29.56 11.74 4.27
CA SER A 598 -29.48 11.97 2.81
C SER A 598 -29.19 10.68 2.04
N PHE A 599 -29.61 10.64 0.77
CA PHE A 599 -29.48 9.45 -0.06
C PHE A 599 -28.71 9.73 -1.36
N GLY A 600 -27.69 8.94 -1.69
CA GLY A 600 -27.03 9.05 -3.00
C GLY A 600 -27.98 8.66 -4.14
N ILE A 601 -28.57 7.47 -4.01
CA ILE A 601 -29.63 6.93 -4.85
C ILE A 601 -30.81 6.50 -3.96
N LEU A 602 -32.02 6.88 -4.32
CA LEU A 602 -33.28 6.45 -3.70
C LEU A 602 -34.17 5.79 -4.77
N ALA A 603 -34.11 4.47 -4.90
CA ALA A 603 -34.84 3.71 -5.92
C ALA A 603 -35.96 2.88 -5.29
N GLN A 604 -37.23 3.17 -5.62
CA GLN A 604 -38.40 2.61 -4.93
C GLN A 604 -39.52 2.13 -5.85
N GLY A 605 -40.12 0.97 -5.51
CA GLY A 605 -41.30 0.45 -6.17
C GLY A 605 -41.03 -0.32 -7.46
N ASP A 606 -42.03 -1.09 -7.90
CA ASP A 606 -41.90 -1.98 -9.05
C ASP A 606 -41.69 -1.19 -10.35
N GLY A 607 -40.62 -1.51 -11.08
CA GLY A 607 -40.26 -0.81 -12.31
C GLY A 607 -39.43 0.46 -12.14
N ALA A 608 -38.96 0.79 -10.92
CA ALA A 608 -37.88 1.75 -10.72
C ALA A 608 -36.53 1.10 -11.09
N ALA A 609 -35.80 1.72 -12.02
CA ALA A 609 -34.51 1.25 -12.51
C ALA A 609 -33.47 2.37 -12.55
N VAL A 610 -32.30 2.12 -11.97
CA VAL A 610 -31.13 3.00 -12.08
C VAL A 610 -29.96 2.20 -12.65
N ALA A 611 -29.32 2.70 -13.70
CA ALA A 611 -28.15 2.09 -14.30
C ALA A 611 -27.01 3.11 -14.43
N LEU A 612 -25.88 2.86 -13.79
CA LEU A 612 -24.71 3.75 -13.80
C LEU A 612 -23.49 3.06 -14.44
N MET A 613 -22.78 3.79 -15.28
CA MET A 613 -21.57 3.36 -15.99
C MET A 613 -20.41 4.33 -15.72
N ASP A 614 -19.22 3.84 -15.38
CA ASP A 614 -18.00 4.63 -15.20
C ASP A 614 -18.19 5.84 -14.25
N SER A 615 -19.03 5.69 -13.21
CA SER A 615 -19.62 6.77 -12.41
C SER A 615 -19.14 6.74 -10.95
N SER A 616 -19.52 7.74 -10.15
CA SER A 616 -19.28 7.76 -8.70
C SER A 616 -20.52 8.17 -7.90
N VAL A 617 -20.68 7.61 -6.70
CA VAL A 617 -21.70 7.98 -5.71
C VAL A 617 -21.04 8.11 -4.34
N ILE A 618 -21.03 9.31 -3.78
CA ILE A 618 -20.41 9.63 -2.49
C ILE A 618 -21.49 10.23 -1.58
N THR A 619 -21.78 9.59 -0.45
CA THR A 619 -22.86 10.02 0.46
C THR A 619 -22.37 10.08 1.89
N TYR A 620 -22.63 11.21 2.56
CA TYR A 620 -22.10 11.45 3.89
C TYR A 620 -22.99 12.23 4.85
N GLY A 621 -22.93 11.82 6.12
CA GLY A 621 -23.77 12.31 7.21
C GLY A 621 -24.25 11.18 8.12
N THR A 622 -24.80 11.53 9.28
CA THR A 622 -25.44 10.55 10.18
C THR A 622 -26.66 9.93 9.50
N ASP A 623 -26.76 8.60 9.50
CA ASP A 623 -27.84 7.83 8.86
C ASP A 623 -27.96 8.08 7.33
N ALA A 624 -26.91 8.60 6.69
CA ALA A 624 -26.88 8.80 5.24
C ALA A 624 -26.62 7.47 4.51
N HIS A 625 -27.27 7.24 3.37
CA HIS A 625 -27.16 5.96 2.64
C HIS A 625 -26.85 6.18 1.15
N ALA A 626 -25.74 5.64 0.65
CA ALA A 626 -25.35 5.88 -0.74
C ALA A 626 -26.33 5.26 -1.75
N ILE A 627 -26.97 4.15 -1.41
CA ILE A 627 -28.05 3.53 -2.20
C ILE A 627 -29.15 3.04 -1.27
N VAL A 628 -30.40 3.43 -1.54
CA VAL A 628 -31.60 2.93 -0.88
C VAL A 628 -32.47 2.21 -1.90
N LEU A 629 -32.90 1.00 -1.56
CA LEU A 629 -33.62 0.07 -2.44
C LEU A 629 -34.95 -0.39 -1.83
N GLY A 630 -36.07 -0.01 -2.46
CA GLY A 630 -37.41 -0.50 -2.14
C GLY A 630 -37.77 -1.82 -2.86
N GLU A 631 -38.96 -2.37 -2.56
CA GLU A 631 -39.45 -3.59 -3.22
C GLU A 631 -39.57 -3.42 -4.75
N GLY A 632 -39.05 -4.39 -5.50
CA GLY A 632 -39.10 -4.41 -6.97
C GLY A 632 -38.14 -3.44 -7.68
N ALA A 633 -37.40 -2.61 -6.95
CA ALA A 633 -36.42 -1.70 -7.51
C ALA A 633 -35.15 -2.44 -7.99
N ARG A 634 -34.49 -1.89 -9.01
CA ARG A 634 -33.25 -2.40 -9.59
C ARG A 634 -32.19 -1.30 -9.69
N VAL A 635 -31.00 -1.58 -9.18
CA VAL A 635 -29.80 -0.76 -9.38
C VAL A 635 -28.72 -1.63 -10.03
N ASP A 636 -28.27 -1.25 -11.23
CA ASP A 636 -27.19 -1.91 -11.96
C ASP A 636 -25.99 -0.94 -12.09
N LEU A 637 -24.86 -1.29 -11.48
CA LEU A 637 -23.64 -0.49 -11.49
C LEU A 637 -22.56 -1.19 -12.31
N ASN A 638 -21.90 -0.45 -13.20
CA ASN A 638 -20.79 -0.92 -14.03
C ASN A 638 -19.64 0.09 -13.99
N GLY A 639 -18.39 -0.31 -13.78
CA GLY A 639 -17.24 0.60 -13.69
C GLY A 639 -17.36 1.67 -12.60
N THR A 640 -18.28 1.50 -11.64
CA THR A 640 -18.81 2.58 -10.81
C THR A 640 -18.39 2.42 -9.34
N SER A 641 -17.99 3.52 -8.72
CA SER A 641 -17.60 3.58 -7.30
C SER A 641 -18.72 4.12 -6.42
N VAL A 642 -18.90 3.54 -5.24
CA VAL A 642 -19.93 3.91 -4.27
C VAL A 642 -19.30 3.95 -2.87
N LEU A 643 -19.40 5.09 -2.21
CA LEU A 643 -18.77 5.38 -0.92
C LEU A 643 -19.77 6.00 0.06
N ALA A 644 -19.88 5.42 1.25
CA ALA A 644 -20.66 5.97 2.37
C ALA A 644 -19.79 6.23 3.61
N TYR A 645 -19.95 7.39 4.26
CA TYR A 645 -19.29 7.70 5.53
C TYR A 645 -20.14 8.55 6.50
N GLY A 646 -20.06 8.21 7.79
CA GLY A 646 -20.87 8.80 8.85
C GLY A 646 -21.31 7.77 9.90
N GLU A 647 -21.86 8.25 11.03
CA GLU A 647 -22.49 7.36 12.02
C GLU A 647 -23.75 6.72 11.42
N ALA A 648 -23.94 5.41 11.63
CA ALA A 648 -25.01 4.59 11.03
C ALA A 648 -25.07 4.56 9.48
N ALA A 649 -24.15 5.23 8.78
CA ALA A 649 -24.14 5.29 7.33
C ALA A 649 -23.92 3.91 6.68
N ALA A 650 -24.53 3.72 5.50
CA ALA A 650 -24.48 2.47 4.74
C ALA A 650 -24.26 2.72 3.25
N ALA A 651 -23.49 1.86 2.58
CA ALA A 651 -23.32 1.95 1.13
C ALA A 651 -24.58 1.45 0.39
N VAL A 652 -25.31 0.51 0.97
CA VAL A 652 -26.64 0.05 0.52
C VAL A 652 -27.56 -0.21 1.71
N ALA A 653 -28.79 0.29 1.64
CA ALA A 653 -29.89 -0.07 2.52
C ALA A 653 -31.10 -0.54 1.69
N ALA A 654 -31.33 -1.85 1.63
CA ALA A 654 -32.55 -2.42 1.08
C ALA A 654 -33.63 -2.46 2.17
N VAL A 655 -34.69 -1.67 2.02
CA VAL A 655 -35.69 -1.41 3.08
C VAL A 655 -37.11 -1.60 2.57
N SER A 656 -37.98 -2.17 3.43
CA SER A 656 -39.43 -2.11 3.19
C SER A 656 -39.98 -0.74 3.60
N ILE A 657 -40.89 -0.19 2.80
CA ILE A 657 -41.44 1.16 2.94
C ILE A 657 -42.97 1.06 2.85
N GLU A 658 -43.69 1.83 3.68
CA GLU A 658 -45.15 1.73 3.79
C GLU A 658 -45.87 1.96 2.44
N GLY A 659 -46.73 1.01 2.06
CA GLY A 659 -47.49 1.04 0.81
C GLY A 659 -47.04 0.02 -0.24
N ALA A 660 -45.84 -0.58 -0.10
CA ALA A 660 -45.38 -1.64 -0.98
C ALA A 660 -46.20 -2.95 -0.85
N SER A 661 -46.27 -3.73 -1.93
CA SER A 661 -47.07 -4.97 -1.99
C SER A 661 -46.24 -6.24 -1.70
N ALA A 662 -45.66 -6.29 -0.50
CA ALA A 662 -44.90 -7.37 0.16
C ALA A 662 -44.74 -8.70 -0.60
N SER A 663 -43.99 -8.70 -1.71
CA SER A 663 -43.85 -9.92 -2.54
C SER A 663 -42.66 -9.96 -3.51
N ARG A 664 -41.91 -8.87 -3.71
CA ARG A 664 -40.86 -8.78 -4.74
C ARG A 664 -39.56 -8.24 -4.16
N ALA A 665 -38.47 -8.97 -4.43
CA ALA A 665 -37.13 -8.59 -4.01
C ALA A 665 -36.64 -7.29 -4.68
N ALA A 666 -35.73 -6.61 -4.00
CA ALA A 666 -34.84 -5.61 -4.59
C ALA A 666 -33.65 -6.29 -5.27
N TYR A 667 -33.09 -5.66 -6.31
CA TYR A 667 -31.96 -6.18 -7.09
C TYR A 667 -30.81 -5.17 -7.14
N LEU A 668 -29.62 -5.64 -6.78
CA LEU A 668 -28.37 -4.90 -6.93
C LEU A 668 -27.37 -5.72 -7.76
N THR A 669 -26.90 -5.15 -8.86
CA THR A 669 -25.77 -5.67 -9.63
C THR A 669 -24.61 -4.68 -9.51
N VAL A 670 -23.40 -5.17 -9.20
CA VAL A 670 -22.17 -4.39 -9.31
C VAL A 670 -21.19 -5.17 -10.20
N SER A 671 -20.71 -4.53 -11.25
CA SER A 671 -19.71 -5.05 -12.18
C SER A 671 -18.54 -4.08 -12.26
N ASP A 672 -17.32 -4.61 -12.21
CA ASP A 672 -16.07 -3.86 -12.44
C ASP A 672 -15.95 -2.58 -11.57
N GLY A 673 -16.53 -2.59 -10.36
CA GLY A 673 -16.71 -1.42 -9.51
C GLY A 673 -16.46 -1.68 -8.02
N THR A 674 -16.70 -0.67 -7.18
CA THR A 674 -16.38 -0.69 -5.74
C THR A 674 -17.55 -0.21 -4.90
N LEU A 675 -17.89 -0.95 -3.84
CA LEU A 675 -18.94 -0.63 -2.88
C LEU A 675 -18.36 -0.59 -1.46
N ALA A 676 -18.21 0.60 -0.87
CA ALA A 676 -17.48 0.80 0.39
C ALA A 676 -18.26 1.63 1.43
N ALA A 677 -18.24 1.19 2.69
CA ALA A 677 -18.68 1.98 3.84
C ALA A 677 -17.50 2.16 4.82
N VAL A 678 -17.09 3.41 5.08
CA VAL A 678 -15.89 3.73 5.87
C VAL A 678 -16.06 3.42 7.36
N SER A 679 -17.27 3.63 7.88
CA SER A 679 -17.57 3.70 9.32
C SER A 679 -18.70 2.75 9.77
N GLY A 680 -19.12 1.80 8.93
CA GLY A 680 -20.34 1.03 9.18
C GLY A 680 -20.53 -0.22 8.32
N THR A 681 -21.74 -0.35 7.77
CA THR A 681 -22.19 -1.56 7.08
C THR A 681 -22.26 -1.29 5.57
N ALA A 682 -21.60 -2.10 4.75
CA ALA A 682 -21.65 -1.98 3.30
C ALA A 682 -23.06 -2.26 2.75
N VAL A 683 -23.75 -3.28 3.29
CA VAL A 683 -25.11 -3.65 2.87
C VAL A 683 -25.97 -4.00 4.08
N VAL A 684 -27.11 -3.32 4.22
CA VAL A 684 -28.20 -3.64 5.16
C VAL A 684 -29.42 -4.11 4.37
N ALA A 685 -30.04 -5.22 4.79
CA ALA A 685 -31.37 -5.62 4.32
C ALA A 685 -32.37 -5.67 5.49
N ALA A 686 -33.46 -4.90 5.43
CA ALA A 686 -34.46 -4.78 6.49
C ALA A 686 -35.89 -4.82 5.94
N GLY A 687 -36.74 -5.72 6.45
CA GLY A 687 -38.15 -5.88 6.03
C GLY A 687 -38.40 -6.34 4.58
N THR A 688 -37.41 -6.27 3.69
CA THR A 688 -37.48 -6.71 2.28
C THR A 688 -36.40 -7.74 1.95
N SER A 689 -36.51 -8.39 0.80
CA SER A 689 -35.52 -9.36 0.32
C SER A 689 -34.59 -8.73 -0.71
N LEU A 690 -33.27 -8.92 -0.57
CA LEU A 690 -32.26 -8.39 -1.48
C LEU A 690 -31.53 -9.52 -2.23
N GLN A 691 -31.43 -9.35 -3.56
CA GLN A 691 -30.58 -10.15 -4.44
C GLN A 691 -29.39 -9.28 -4.86
N PHE A 692 -28.19 -9.58 -4.35
CA PHE A 692 -26.96 -8.83 -4.64
C PHE A 692 -25.97 -9.70 -5.42
N THR A 693 -25.52 -9.22 -6.58
CA THR A 693 -24.44 -9.84 -7.37
C THR A 693 -23.28 -8.87 -7.52
N ALA A 694 -22.06 -9.31 -7.21
CA ALA A 694 -20.83 -8.55 -7.41
C ALA A 694 -19.87 -9.32 -8.33
N SER A 695 -19.54 -8.75 -9.49
CA SER A 695 -18.72 -9.34 -10.56
C SER A 695 -17.46 -8.52 -10.81
N ASN A 696 -16.27 -9.12 -10.70
CA ASN A 696 -14.99 -8.40 -10.79
C ASN A 696 -14.95 -7.10 -9.95
N SER A 697 -15.58 -7.11 -8.77
CA SER A 697 -15.90 -5.91 -7.99
C SER A 697 -15.41 -6.02 -6.54
N GLN A 698 -15.13 -4.88 -5.91
CA GLN A 698 -14.76 -4.80 -4.50
C GLN A 698 -15.97 -4.45 -3.63
N VAL A 699 -16.08 -5.10 -2.46
CA VAL A 699 -17.05 -4.77 -1.42
C VAL A 699 -16.30 -4.61 -0.11
N ILE A 700 -16.45 -3.47 0.57
CA ILE A 700 -15.67 -3.11 1.77
C ILE A 700 -16.63 -2.70 2.90
N GLY A 701 -16.70 -3.53 3.95
CA GLY A 701 -17.57 -3.32 5.10
C GLY A 701 -18.41 -4.56 5.44
N ALA A 702 -19.17 -4.47 6.54
CA ALA A 702 -20.04 -5.57 6.97
C ALA A 702 -21.25 -5.73 6.04
N ILE A 703 -21.83 -6.94 5.98
CA ILE A 703 -23.08 -7.22 5.26
C ILE A 703 -24.06 -7.85 6.23
N THR A 704 -25.20 -7.21 6.47
CA THR A 704 -26.15 -7.62 7.53
C THR A 704 -27.59 -7.65 7.03
N ARG A 705 -28.42 -8.38 7.77
CA ARG A 705 -29.88 -8.36 7.59
C ARG A 705 -30.62 -8.44 8.93
N SER A 706 -31.84 -7.94 8.95
CA SER A 706 -32.81 -8.16 10.02
C SER A 706 -33.35 -9.60 10.02
N SER A 707 -34.28 -9.92 10.93
CA SER A 707 -34.94 -11.24 11.02
C SER A 707 -36.13 -11.42 10.07
N ASP A 708 -36.66 -10.34 9.50
CA ASP A 708 -37.79 -10.30 8.55
C ASP A 708 -37.35 -10.07 7.09
N ALA A 709 -36.09 -9.69 6.86
CA ALA A 709 -35.45 -9.66 5.55
C ALA A 709 -34.86 -11.02 5.15
N SER A 710 -34.61 -11.20 3.85
CA SER A 710 -33.74 -12.28 3.33
C SER A 710 -32.66 -11.73 2.39
N LEU A 711 -31.49 -12.34 2.39
CA LEU A 711 -30.33 -11.83 1.66
C LEU A 711 -29.57 -12.95 0.92
N ALA A 712 -29.51 -12.82 -0.40
CA ALA A 712 -28.67 -13.64 -1.26
C ALA A 712 -27.53 -12.82 -1.86
N LEU A 713 -26.30 -13.33 -1.77
CA LEU A 713 -25.09 -12.72 -2.33
C LEU A 713 -24.37 -13.71 -3.26
N ALA A 714 -24.09 -13.27 -4.48
CA ALA A 714 -23.20 -13.94 -5.42
C ALA A 714 -21.93 -13.10 -5.67
N LEU A 715 -20.78 -13.60 -5.21
CA LEU A 715 -19.46 -13.08 -5.58
C LEU A 715 -18.92 -13.91 -6.75
N GLN A 716 -18.57 -13.25 -7.85
CA GLN A 716 -18.10 -13.93 -9.06
C GLN A 716 -16.96 -13.19 -9.78
N ASN A 717 -16.24 -13.90 -10.64
CA ASN A 717 -15.30 -13.33 -11.62
C ASN A 717 -14.19 -12.46 -11.00
N GLY A 718 -13.55 -12.91 -9.91
CA GLY A 718 -12.45 -12.18 -9.27
C GLY A 718 -12.85 -11.17 -8.20
N SER A 719 -14.16 -10.98 -7.92
CA SER A 719 -14.64 -10.09 -6.86
C SER A 719 -13.99 -10.35 -5.49
N ALA A 720 -13.84 -9.28 -4.71
CA ALA A 720 -13.26 -9.30 -3.37
C ALA A 720 -14.20 -8.65 -2.35
N TRP A 721 -14.57 -9.37 -1.29
CA TRP A 721 -15.28 -8.80 -0.14
C TRP A 721 -14.35 -8.72 1.07
N VAL A 722 -14.08 -7.51 1.55
CA VAL A 722 -13.29 -7.24 2.76
C VAL A 722 -14.23 -6.94 3.93
N LEU A 723 -14.25 -7.82 4.93
CA LEU A 723 -14.96 -7.59 6.19
C LEU A 723 -14.11 -6.68 7.11
N PRO A 724 -14.74 -5.75 7.86
CA PRO A 724 -14.04 -4.80 8.71
C PRO A 724 -13.40 -5.50 9.92
N ALA A 725 -12.30 -4.93 10.43
CA ALA A 725 -11.57 -5.46 11.58
C ALA A 725 -12.41 -5.40 12.87
N GLY A 726 -12.22 -6.38 13.77
CA GLY A 726 -13.01 -6.47 14.99
C GLY A 726 -12.58 -5.51 16.10
N GLY A 727 -13.54 -5.14 16.94
CA GLY A 727 -13.41 -4.14 18.00
C GLY A 727 -14.36 -2.94 17.85
N ILE A 728 -14.91 -2.71 16.64
CA ILE A 728 -15.89 -1.66 16.34
C ILE A 728 -17.12 -2.22 15.59
N ALA A 729 -16.96 -3.29 14.80
CA ALA A 729 -17.90 -3.64 13.74
C ALA A 729 -19.00 -4.67 14.10
N VAL A 730 -20.08 -4.64 13.32
CA VAL A 730 -21.20 -5.60 13.33
C VAL A 730 -20.78 -6.90 12.64
N SER A 731 -21.12 -8.06 13.23
CA SER A 731 -20.89 -9.36 12.58
C SER A 731 -21.82 -9.55 11.38
N SER A 732 -21.29 -10.07 10.27
CA SER A 732 -22.03 -10.17 9.01
C SER A 732 -22.96 -11.39 8.98
N ARG A 733 -24.12 -11.27 8.32
CA ARG A 733 -25.14 -12.33 8.21
C ARG A 733 -25.81 -12.34 6.83
N ILE A 734 -25.77 -13.50 6.17
CA ILE A 734 -26.32 -13.74 4.82
C ILE A 734 -27.12 -15.06 4.82
N ASP A 735 -28.18 -15.19 4.02
CA ASP A 735 -28.92 -16.46 3.91
C ASP A 735 -28.35 -17.40 2.87
N GLN A 736 -28.05 -16.90 1.67
CA GLN A 736 -27.46 -17.69 0.58
C GLN A 736 -26.20 -16.97 0.08
N LEU A 737 -25.04 -17.63 0.12
CA LEU A 737 -23.77 -17.07 -0.32
C LEU A 737 -23.10 -17.99 -1.35
N VAL A 738 -22.90 -17.49 -2.57
CA VAL A 738 -22.07 -18.12 -3.59
C VAL A 738 -20.75 -17.36 -3.69
N ASN A 739 -19.62 -18.07 -3.57
CA ASN A 739 -18.28 -17.52 -3.74
C ASN A 739 -17.57 -18.24 -4.89
N SER A 740 -17.54 -17.62 -6.08
CA SER A 740 -17.16 -18.23 -7.35
C SER A 740 -15.93 -17.57 -7.98
N ASN A 741 -14.77 -18.22 -7.92
CA ASN A 741 -13.47 -17.67 -8.33
C ASN A 741 -13.24 -16.26 -7.75
N SER A 742 -13.58 -16.07 -6.48
CA SER A 742 -13.64 -14.79 -5.76
C SER A 742 -13.08 -14.93 -4.34
N THR A 743 -12.81 -13.81 -3.67
CA THR A 743 -12.18 -13.78 -2.35
C THR A 743 -13.09 -13.13 -1.31
N ILE A 744 -13.18 -13.71 -0.12
CA ILE A 744 -13.71 -13.06 1.08
C ILE A 744 -12.56 -12.98 2.08
N ALA A 745 -12.25 -11.79 2.58
CA ALA A 745 -11.12 -11.53 3.46
C ALA A 745 -11.58 -10.83 4.73
N PHE A 746 -11.12 -11.31 5.88
CA PHE A 746 -11.28 -10.61 7.15
C PHE A 746 -10.12 -9.63 7.33
N ALA A 747 -10.39 -8.32 7.46
CA ALA A 747 -9.34 -7.33 7.68
C ALA A 747 -8.59 -7.61 9.00
N PRO A 748 -7.24 -7.53 9.03
CA PRO A 748 -6.46 -7.91 10.20
C PRO A 748 -6.86 -7.18 11.49
N PRO A 749 -7.06 -7.91 12.61
CA PRO A 749 -7.39 -7.30 13.88
C PRO A 749 -6.20 -6.51 14.45
N VAL A 750 -6.49 -5.37 15.08
CA VAL A 750 -5.48 -4.55 15.78
C VAL A 750 -5.05 -5.27 17.07
N GLY A 751 -4.16 -6.24 16.96
CA GLY A 751 -3.65 -7.06 18.06
C GLY A 751 -4.51 -8.29 18.41
N ALA A 752 -3.85 -9.34 18.91
CA ALA A 752 -4.36 -10.71 19.02
C ALA A 752 -5.34 -11.00 20.17
N SER A 753 -6.16 -10.03 20.59
CA SER A 753 -7.20 -10.26 21.62
C SER A 753 -8.39 -11.03 21.04
N PRO A 754 -8.94 -12.06 21.72
CA PRO A 754 -10.10 -12.82 21.21
C PRO A 754 -11.31 -11.96 20.82
N ALA A 755 -11.52 -10.82 21.50
CA ALA A 755 -12.60 -9.89 21.21
C ALA A 755 -12.36 -8.98 19.98
N ARG A 756 -11.31 -9.23 19.19
CA ARG A 756 -10.98 -8.50 17.95
C ARG A 756 -11.09 -9.34 16.69
N PHE A 757 -11.30 -10.65 16.81
CA PHE A 757 -11.63 -11.52 15.68
C PHE A 757 -13.12 -11.43 15.34
N GLN A 758 -13.44 -11.65 14.07
CA GLN A 758 -14.74 -11.33 13.47
C GLN A 758 -15.53 -12.59 13.10
N SER A 759 -16.83 -12.43 12.88
CA SER A 759 -17.68 -13.53 12.39
C SER A 759 -18.53 -13.16 11.17
N LEU A 760 -18.60 -14.13 10.25
CA LEU A 760 -19.49 -14.15 9.09
C LEU A 760 -20.42 -15.35 9.25
N THR A 761 -21.71 -15.10 9.46
CA THR A 761 -22.74 -16.13 9.53
C THR A 761 -23.46 -16.27 8.19
N VAL A 762 -23.64 -17.52 7.75
CA VAL A 762 -24.23 -17.87 6.46
C VAL A 762 -25.26 -18.99 6.66
N GLY A 763 -26.41 -18.92 5.98
CA GLY A 763 -27.35 -20.04 5.91
C GLY A 763 -26.79 -21.16 5.02
N ASN A 764 -26.98 -21.06 3.71
CA ASN A 764 -26.34 -21.93 2.71
C ASN A 764 -25.13 -21.24 2.08
N TYR A 765 -24.04 -21.99 1.95
CA TYR A 765 -22.80 -21.57 1.31
C TYR A 765 -22.43 -22.50 0.14
N GLN A 766 -22.02 -21.91 -0.98
CA GLN A 766 -21.47 -22.64 -2.12
C GLN A 766 -20.11 -22.05 -2.53
N GLY A 767 -19.05 -22.84 -2.34
CA GLY A 767 -17.72 -22.56 -2.86
C GLY A 767 -17.54 -23.07 -4.29
N VAL A 768 -17.17 -22.21 -5.22
CA VAL A 768 -16.83 -22.59 -6.60
C VAL A 768 -15.44 -22.03 -6.91
N ASN A 769 -14.41 -22.66 -6.36
CA ASN A 769 -13.04 -22.12 -6.28
C ASN A 769 -12.99 -20.77 -5.53
N GLY A 770 -13.86 -20.59 -4.53
CA GLY A 770 -13.82 -19.42 -3.67
C GLY A 770 -12.59 -19.45 -2.75
N THR A 771 -12.14 -18.27 -2.31
CA THR A 771 -11.09 -18.12 -1.30
C THR A 771 -11.64 -17.45 -0.05
N LEU A 772 -11.23 -17.93 1.14
CA LEU A 772 -11.39 -17.25 2.42
C LEU A 772 -10.00 -16.86 2.95
N VAL A 773 -9.77 -15.58 3.23
CA VAL A 773 -8.56 -15.10 3.92
C VAL A 773 -8.93 -14.80 5.36
N MET A 774 -8.36 -15.52 6.32
CA MET A 774 -8.79 -15.53 7.72
C MET A 774 -7.60 -15.33 8.68
N ASN A 775 -7.77 -14.51 9.71
CA ASN A 775 -6.77 -14.29 10.74
C ASN A 775 -6.91 -15.34 11.85
N ALA A 776 -5.79 -15.82 12.38
CA ALA A 776 -5.76 -16.73 13.52
C ALA A 776 -4.56 -16.47 14.44
N ALA A 777 -4.79 -16.51 15.74
CA ALA A 777 -3.76 -16.46 16.79
C ALA A 777 -3.35 -17.87 17.19
N PHE A 778 -2.05 -18.17 17.14
CA PHE A 778 -1.53 -19.55 17.19
C PHE A 778 -1.25 -20.09 18.61
N ALA A 779 -1.75 -19.40 19.64
CA ALA A 779 -1.57 -19.77 21.03
C ALA A 779 -2.64 -20.76 21.54
N GLY A 780 -2.29 -22.05 21.59
CA GLY A 780 -3.08 -23.10 22.26
C GLY A 780 -4.36 -23.47 21.51
N ALA A 781 -5.53 -23.17 22.09
CA ALA A 781 -6.79 -23.33 21.37
C ALA A 781 -7.00 -22.25 20.29
N GLY A 782 -6.27 -21.13 20.39
CA GLY A 782 -6.30 -20.00 19.48
C GLY A 782 -7.61 -19.19 19.50
N ALA A 783 -7.49 -17.92 19.12
CA ALA A 783 -8.62 -17.10 18.69
C ALA A 783 -8.46 -16.84 17.20
N ALA A 784 -9.54 -16.88 16.44
CA ALA A 784 -9.51 -16.76 14.99
C ALA A 784 -10.85 -16.22 14.48
N ASP A 785 -10.84 -15.67 13.27
CA ASP A 785 -12.05 -15.30 12.56
C ASP A 785 -12.93 -16.54 12.32
N ARG A 786 -14.25 -16.35 12.25
CA ARG A 786 -15.22 -17.44 12.18
C ARG A 786 -16.15 -17.33 10.98
N PHE A 787 -16.16 -18.40 10.19
CA PHE A 787 -17.15 -18.63 9.15
C PHE A 787 -18.20 -19.63 9.70
N VAL A 788 -19.43 -19.18 9.90
CA VAL A 788 -20.46 -19.90 10.66
C VAL A 788 -21.59 -20.32 9.74
N ILE A 789 -21.90 -21.62 9.69
CA ILE A 789 -23.02 -22.19 8.94
C ILE A 789 -24.20 -22.36 9.91
N ASP A 790 -25.27 -21.61 9.69
CA ASP A 790 -26.41 -21.48 10.62
C ASP A 790 -27.66 -22.13 10.03
N GLY A 791 -27.89 -23.41 10.39
CA GLY A 791 -29.04 -24.21 9.97
C GLY A 791 -29.07 -24.67 8.49
N GLY A 792 -28.17 -24.18 7.63
CA GLY A 792 -28.06 -24.56 6.22
C GLY A 792 -26.83 -25.43 5.90
N THR A 793 -26.37 -25.44 4.64
CA THR A 793 -25.28 -26.31 4.18
C THR A 793 -24.11 -25.53 3.55
N ALA A 794 -22.87 -25.96 3.82
CA ALA A 794 -21.69 -25.55 3.07
C ALA A 794 -21.27 -26.64 2.07
N THR A 795 -21.18 -26.27 0.79
CA THR A 795 -20.98 -27.21 -0.33
C THR A 795 -19.96 -26.71 -1.34
N GLY A 796 -19.44 -27.60 -2.19
CA GLY A 796 -18.49 -27.26 -3.26
C GLY A 796 -17.03 -27.33 -2.81
N HIS A 797 -16.22 -26.33 -3.15
CA HIS A 797 -14.81 -26.23 -2.74
C HIS A 797 -14.34 -24.78 -2.55
N THR A 798 -13.68 -24.54 -1.42
CA THR A 798 -13.15 -23.24 -0.99
C THR A 798 -11.76 -23.36 -0.38
N SER A 799 -10.83 -22.54 -0.85
CA SER A 799 -9.44 -22.47 -0.34
C SER A 799 -9.36 -21.50 0.84
N ILE A 800 -8.87 -21.96 2.00
CA ILE A 800 -8.62 -21.13 3.18
C ILE A 800 -7.15 -20.70 3.22
N ILE A 801 -6.93 -19.39 3.22
CA ILE A 801 -5.62 -18.74 3.39
C ILE A 801 -5.57 -18.17 4.80
N VAL A 802 -4.76 -18.78 5.66
CA VAL A 802 -4.61 -18.31 7.05
C VAL A 802 -3.54 -17.23 7.14
N GLN A 803 -3.82 -16.15 7.86
CA GLN A 803 -2.88 -15.11 8.28
C GLN A 803 -2.55 -15.33 9.76
N PRO A 804 -1.31 -15.73 10.12
CA PRO A 804 -0.96 -16.01 11.50
C PRO A 804 -0.65 -14.74 12.29
N LEU A 805 -1.05 -14.75 13.57
CA LEU A 805 -0.88 -13.67 14.52
C LEU A 805 -0.35 -14.18 15.86
N GLY A 806 0.48 -13.37 16.52
CA GLY A 806 0.96 -13.64 17.87
C GLY A 806 1.86 -14.88 17.98
N THR A 807 1.89 -15.46 19.17
CA THR A 807 2.85 -16.48 19.59
C THR A 807 2.47 -17.89 19.16
N VAL A 808 3.47 -18.68 18.78
CA VAL A 808 3.32 -20.10 18.39
C VAL A 808 3.11 -21.00 19.61
N ALA A 809 2.20 -21.97 19.50
CA ALA A 809 2.10 -23.08 20.45
C ALA A 809 1.45 -24.32 19.84
N LEU A 810 1.64 -25.47 20.48
CA LEU A 810 0.90 -26.69 20.14
C LEU A 810 -0.60 -26.50 20.36
N THR A 811 -1.39 -26.92 19.37
CA THR A 811 -2.85 -26.83 19.44
C THR A 811 -3.43 -27.77 20.48
N SER A 812 -4.33 -27.27 21.33
CA SER A 812 -4.98 -28.05 22.38
C SER A 812 -6.47 -28.30 22.11
N ALA A 813 -7.02 -29.35 22.74
CA ALA A 813 -8.39 -29.84 22.53
C ALA A 813 -8.70 -30.12 21.05
N ASP A 814 -9.62 -29.36 20.44
CA ASP A 814 -10.01 -29.47 19.03
C ASP A 814 -9.11 -28.66 18.08
N GLY A 815 -8.24 -27.79 18.59
CA GLY A 815 -7.43 -26.85 17.81
C GLY A 815 -8.14 -25.56 17.44
N ILE A 816 -7.54 -24.79 16.53
CA ILE A 816 -7.98 -23.43 16.19
C ILE A 816 -9.11 -23.51 15.18
N GLY A 817 -10.36 -23.45 15.67
CA GLY A 817 -11.55 -23.48 14.84
C GLY A 817 -11.64 -22.29 13.90
N LEU A 818 -11.92 -22.53 12.62
CA LEU A 818 -12.16 -21.51 11.59
C LEU A 818 -13.60 -21.57 11.07
N ILE A 819 -14.07 -22.78 10.75
CA ILE A 819 -15.45 -23.02 10.31
C ILE A 819 -16.24 -23.64 11.47
N GLN A 820 -17.47 -23.19 11.68
CA GLN A 820 -18.38 -23.73 12.70
C GLN A 820 -19.77 -23.99 12.10
N ALA A 821 -20.42 -25.09 12.48
CA ALA A 821 -21.79 -25.41 12.10
C ALA A 821 -22.71 -25.37 13.33
N ILE A 822 -23.78 -24.56 13.27
CA ILE A 822 -24.73 -24.34 14.37
C ILE A 822 -26.18 -24.60 13.93
N HIS A 823 -27.06 -24.81 14.91
CA HIS A 823 -28.51 -25.04 14.73
C HIS A 823 -28.90 -26.16 13.73
N GLY A 824 -28.01 -27.14 13.53
CA GLY A 824 -28.21 -28.25 12.59
C GLY A 824 -27.61 -28.04 11.21
N GLY A 825 -26.82 -26.98 11.01
CA GLY A 825 -26.06 -26.77 9.77
C GLY A 825 -25.03 -27.88 9.50
N GLN A 826 -24.62 -28.01 8.24
CA GLN A 826 -23.74 -29.11 7.78
C GLN A 826 -22.65 -28.61 6.82
N THR A 827 -21.52 -29.31 6.74
CA THR A 827 -20.44 -28.98 5.80
C THR A 827 -19.99 -30.20 4.99
N ASP A 828 -19.92 -30.11 3.65
CA ASP A 828 -19.40 -31.22 2.83
C ASP A 828 -17.94 -31.52 3.21
N PRO A 829 -17.49 -32.79 3.27
CA PRO A 829 -16.09 -33.14 3.57
C PRO A 829 -15.03 -32.60 2.60
N GLY A 830 -15.45 -32.03 1.46
CA GLY A 830 -14.58 -31.32 0.50
C GLY A 830 -14.81 -29.81 0.42
N ALA A 831 -15.72 -29.25 1.22
CA ALA A 831 -16.10 -27.83 1.16
C ALA A 831 -14.93 -26.88 1.41
N PHE A 832 -13.95 -27.28 2.23
CA PHE A 832 -12.82 -26.45 2.64
C PHE A 832 -11.49 -27.21 2.52
N SER A 833 -10.45 -26.51 2.07
CA SER A 833 -9.06 -26.96 2.06
C SER A 833 -8.13 -25.81 2.44
N LEU A 834 -6.84 -26.07 2.68
CA LEU A 834 -5.85 -24.99 2.80
C LEU A 834 -5.39 -24.53 1.41
N GLY A 835 -5.47 -23.23 1.16
CA GLY A 835 -4.97 -22.61 -0.07
C GLY A 835 -3.45 -22.42 -0.11
N ARG A 836 -2.78 -22.52 1.04
CA ARG A 836 -1.32 -22.52 1.18
C ARG A 836 -0.87 -23.33 2.41
N ARG A 837 0.40 -23.71 2.47
CA ARG A 837 1.04 -24.27 3.67
C ARG A 837 0.84 -23.31 4.85
N VAL A 838 0.53 -23.87 6.03
CA VAL A 838 0.44 -23.11 7.28
C VAL A 838 1.40 -23.78 8.27
N ALA A 839 2.52 -23.14 8.54
CA ALA A 839 3.54 -23.61 9.46
C ALA A 839 4.13 -22.41 10.22
N LEU A 840 4.60 -22.61 11.45
CA LEU A 840 5.34 -21.60 12.21
C LEU A 840 6.31 -22.28 13.19
N GLY A 841 7.54 -21.78 13.29
CA GLY A 841 8.60 -22.40 14.08
C GLY A 841 8.77 -23.88 13.71
N ALA A 842 8.74 -24.77 14.70
CA ALA A 842 8.81 -26.22 14.51
C ALA A 842 7.53 -26.89 13.96
N TYR A 843 6.39 -26.20 13.88
CA TYR A 843 5.07 -26.84 13.79
C TYR A 843 4.33 -26.59 12.47
N GLU A 844 3.72 -27.64 11.93
CA GLU A 844 2.93 -27.67 10.70
C GLU A 844 1.43 -27.82 11.05
N TYR A 845 0.58 -26.91 10.57
CA TYR A 845 -0.83 -26.83 10.96
C TYR A 845 -1.74 -27.34 9.84
N GLY A 846 -2.21 -28.58 9.98
CA GLY A 846 -3.20 -29.16 9.08
C GLY A 846 -4.62 -28.67 9.38
N LEU A 847 -5.46 -28.53 8.35
CA LEU A 847 -6.88 -28.23 8.48
C LEU A 847 -7.70 -29.54 8.52
N TYR A 848 -8.53 -29.72 9.55
CA TYR A 848 -9.28 -30.95 9.78
C TYR A 848 -10.75 -30.68 10.10
N ARG A 849 -11.66 -31.38 9.42
CA ARG A 849 -13.10 -31.46 9.76
C ARG A 849 -13.32 -32.35 10.98
N GLY A 850 -14.21 -31.94 11.88
CA GLY A 850 -14.65 -32.69 13.04
C GLY A 850 -13.81 -32.48 14.30
N GLY A 851 -14.49 -32.21 15.40
CA GLY A 851 -13.96 -32.11 16.76
C GLY A 851 -14.99 -32.55 17.80
N ALA A 852 -14.65 -32.46 19.09
CA ALA A 852 -15.56 -32.68 20.21
C ALA A 852 -16.67 -31.63 20.31
N SER A 853 -16.44 -30.44 19.76
CA SER A 853 -17.41 -29.34 19.65
C SER A 853 -18.45 -29.52 18.52
N GLY A 854 -18.07 -30.16 17.41
CA GLY A 854 -18.97 -30.42 16.28
C GLY A 854 -18.35 -31.34 15.23
N ALA A 855 -19.15 -32.22 14.63
CA ALA A 855 -18.69 -33.10 13.55
C ALA A 855 -18.41 -32.33 12.24
N ASP A 856 -19.12 -31.24 12.02
CA ASP A 856 -19.16 -30.43 10.80
C ASP A 856 -18.30 -29.14 10.89
N ASP A 857 -17.73 -28.88 12.07
CA ASP A 857 -16.76 -27.81 12.34
C ASP A 857 -15.38 -28.13 11.73
N TRP A 858 -14.55 -27.11 11.48
CA TRP A 858 -13.19 -27.28 10.93
C TRP A 858 -12.14 -26.49 11.71
N PHE A 859 -10.99 -27.14 11.97
CA PHE A 859 -9.94 -26.66 12.88
C PHE A 859 -8.55 -26.78 12.27
N LEU A 860 -7.68 -25.80 12.52
CA LEU A 860 -6.23 -25.96 12.37
C LEU A 860 -5.69 -26.76 13.55
N ARG A 861 -4.82 -27.74 13.29
CA ARG A 861 -4.13 -28.54 14.31
C ARG A 861 -2.66 -28.69 13.97
N SER A 862 -1.79 -28.34 14.91
CA SER A 862 -0.38 -28.74 14.93
C SER A 862 -0.16 -30.10 15.59
N THR A 863 -1.15 -31.00 15.45
CA THR A 863 -1.07 -32.40 15.87
C THR A 863 -1.28 -33.34 14.69
N GLN A 864 -0.76 -34.56 14.80
CA GLN A 864 -0.90 -35.59 13.79
C GLN A 864 -2.37 -35.91 13.45
N ALA A 865 -2.62 -36.29 12.20
CA ALA A 865 -3.98 -36.46 11.67
C ALA A 865 -4.84 -37.41 12.53
N GLY A 866 -5.99 -36.90 12.99
CA GLY A 866 -6.92 -37.64 13.85
C GLY A 866 -6.57 -37.68 15.34
N ALA A 867 -5.47 -37.06 15.78
CA ALA A 867 -5.08 -37.00 17.19
C ALA A 867 -5.56 -35.70 17.87
N THR A 868 -6.54 -35.82 18.77
CA THR A 868 -7.12 -34.72 19.56
C THR A 868 -6.96 -34.98 21.07
N GLY A 869 -6.63 -33.94 21.84
CA GLY A 869 -6.55 -34.01 23.31
C GLY A 869 -5.19 -34.48 23.88
N PRO A 870 -5.11 -34.77 25.20
CA PRO A 870 -3.85 -35.06 25.89
C PRO A 870 -3.16 -36.31 25.35
N GLY A 871 -1.91 -36.17 24.90
CA GLY A 871 -1.13 -37.24 24.29
C GLY A 871 -1.21 -37.31 22.75
N ALA A 872 -1.90 -36.36 22.10
CA ALA A 872 -1.77 -36.14 20.67
C ALA A 872 -0.32 -35.74 20.31
N LEU A 873 0.23 -36.33 19.25
CA LEU A 873 1.62 -36.11 18.84
C LEU A 873 1.75 -34.80 18.02
N PRO A 874 2.82 -34.01 18.21
CA PRO A 874 3.06 -32.77 17.46
C PRO A 874 3.25 -33.06 15.96
N ASN A 875 2.62 -32.27 15.10
CA ASN A 875 2.92 -32.29 13.67
C ASN A 875 4.14 -31.41 13.41
N LEU A 876 5.33 -32.02 13.58
CA LEU A 876 6.61 -31.37 13.30
C LEU A 876 6.83 -31.28 11.79
N ARG A 877 7.36 -30.14 11.36
CA ARG A 877 7.70 -29.85 9.96
C ARG A 877 8.88 -30.70 9.49
N PRO A 878 9.02 -31.00 8.18
CA PRO A 878 10.21 -31.68 7.64
C PRO A 878 11.51 -30.92 7.91
N GLU A 879 11.50 -29.58 7.85
CA GLU A 879 12.66 -28.72 8.14
C GLU A 879 13.33 -29.08 9.47
N VAL A 880 12.54 -29.27 10.53
CA VAL A 880 13.01 -29.65 11.88
C VAL A 880 13.90 -30.90 11.87
N ALA A 881 13.69 -31.85 10.96
CA ALA A 881 14.56 -33.02 10.85
C ALA A 881 15.84 -32.73 10.05
N VAL A 882 15.75 -31.95 8.97
CA VAL A 882 16.88 -31.65 8.07
C VAL A 882 17.89 -30.72 8.75
N ASP A 883 17.42 -29.63 9.35
CA ASP A 883 18.28 -28.59 9.90
C ASP A 883 18.96 -29.08 11.19
N THR A 884 18.24 -29.87 12.00
CA THR A 884 18.80 -30.60 13.14
C THR A 884 19.80 -31.71 12.73
N ALA A 885 19.93 -32.05 11.44
CA ALA A 885 20.95 -33.02 10.99
C ALA A 885 22.32 -32.35 10.71
N LEU A 886 22.37 -31.03 10.52
CA LEU A 886 23.60 -30.30 10.18
C LEU A 886 24.72 -30.51 11.21
N PRO A 887 24.52 -30.32 12.54
CA PRO A 887 25.62 -30.45 13.50
C PRO A 887 26.11 -31.91 13.67
N ALA A 888 25.22 -32.90 13.57
CA ALA A 888 25.59 -34.32 13.63
C ALA A 888 26.49 -34.71 12.44
N ILE A 889 26.11 -34.31 11.21
CA ILE A 889 26.89 -34.53 9.99
C ILE A 889 28.25 -33.81 10.06
N ALA A 890 28.28 -32.57 10.56
CA ALA A 890 29.51 -31.80 10.76
C ALA A 890 30.47 -32.43 11.78
N SER A 891 29.93 -33.00 12.87
CA SER A 891 30.73 -33.75 13.85
C SER A 891 31.33 -35.01 13.22
N GLN A 892 30.52 -35.79 12.49
CA GLN A 892 30.95 -37.00 11.80
C GLN A 892 32.06 -36.72 10.77
N TYR A 893 31.90 -35.70 9.93
CA TYR A 893 32.96 -35.26 9.00
C TYR A 893 34.25 -34.86 9.75
N SER A 894 34.14 -34.06 10.81
CA SER A 894 35.28 -33.61 11.61
C SER A 894 36.06 -34.79 12.21
N MET A 895 35.36 -35.83 12.67
CA MET A 895 35.95 -37.06 13.21
C MET A 895 36.56 -37.94 12.11
N ALA A 896 35.94 -38.02 10.93
CA ALA A 896 36.47 -38.77 9.79
C ALA A 896 37.81 -38.20 9.27
N VAL A 897 37.97 -36.86 9.30
CA VAL A 897 39.22 -36.14 8.98
C VAL A 897 40.30 -36.31 10.07
N LEU A 898 39.89 -36.35 11.35
CA LEU A 898 40.78 -36.57 12.48
C LEU A 898 41.41 -37.99 12.41
N GLY A 899 40.55 -39.01 12.45
CA GLY A 899 40.95 -40.42 12.55
C GLY A 899 41.74 -40.76 13.82
N THR A 900 42.44 -41.89 13.79
CA THR A 900 43.26 -42.39 14.91
C THR A 900 44.77 -42.18 14.69
N HIS A 901 45.55 -42.25 15.77
CA HIS A 901 47.01 -42.18 15.72
C HIS A 901 47.58 -43.28 14.81
N ALA A 902 47.03 -44.49 14.87
CA ALA A 902 47.44 -45.62 14.03
C ALA A 902 47.39 -45.30 12.52
N GLU A 903 46.40 -44.52 12.09
CA GLU A 903 46.23 -44.12 10.69
C GLU A 903 47.11 -42.93 10.33
N ARG A 904 47.32 -42.00 11.27
CA ARG A 904 48.31 -40.92 11.11
C ARG A 904 49.73 -41.48 11.08
N GLU A 905 50.03 -42.54 11.83
CA GLU A 905 51.30 -43.29 11.80
C GLU A 905 51.47 -44.01 10.46
N ALA A 906 50.45 -44.75 9.99
CA ALA A 906 50.47 -45.41 8.69
C ALA A 906 50.66 -44.42 7.53
N ALA A 907 50.01 -43.26 7.58
CA ALA A 907 50.20 -42.16 6.63
C ALA A 907 51.60 -41.52 6.68
N ARG A 908 52.32 -41.61 7.81
CA ARG A 908 53.67 -41.06 8.01
C ARG A 908 54.77 -42.14 7.99
N ALA A 909 54.48 -43.34 7.48
CA ALA A 909 55.42 -44.46 7.49
C ALA A 909 56.72 -44.12 6.72
N ASN A 910 57.79 -43.78 7.45
CA ASN A 910 59.09 -43.36 6.91
C ASN A 910 59.93 -44.59 6.50
N PRO A 911 60.18 -44.82 5.20
CA PRO A 911 60.87 -46.02 4.75
C PRO A 911 62.37 -46.03 5.09
N SER A 912 63.02 -44.87 4.98
CA SER A 912 64.46 -44.67 5.17
C SER A 912 64.91 -44.85 6.62
N GLY A 913 64.12 -44.38 7.59
CA GLY A 913 64.54 -44.28 8.98
C GLY A 913 65.77 -43.38 9.20
N GLY A 914 65.99 -42.38 8.33
CA GLY A 914 67.15 -41.47 8.43
C GLY A 914 66.89 -40.02 8.02
N HIS A 915 65.79 -39.74 7.30
CA HIS A 915 65.44 -38.38 6.86
C HIS A 915 64.46 -37.71 7.84
N PRO A 916 64.69 -36.43 8.23
CA PRO A 916 63.96 -35.75 9.31
C PRO A 916 62.65 -35.07 8.86
N SER A 917 62.31 -35.13 7.56
CA SER A 917 61.14 -34.51 6.97
C SER A 917 60.38 -35.51 6.10
N ALA A 918 59.06 -35.54 6.24
CA ALA A 918 58.18 -36.31 5.37
C ALA A 918 56.93 -35.50 5.01
N GLY A 919 56.55 -35.53 3.74
CA GLY A 919 55.25 -35.10 3.25
C GLY A 919 54.33 -36.30 3.07
N TRP A 920 53.06 -36.18 3.43
CA TRP A 920 52.07 -37.24 3.29
C TRP A 920 50.75 -36.71 2.73
N ALA A 921 50.01 -37.57 2.04
CA ALA A 921 48.65 -37.29 1.59
C ALA A 921 47.78 -38.54 1.66
N ARG A 922 46.52 -38.39 2.05
CA ARG A 922 45.51 -39.45 2.03
C ARG A 922 44.18 -38.96 1.46
N LEU A 923 43.54 -39.82 0.69
CA LEU A 923 42.10 -39.74 0.45
C LEU A 923 41.39 -40.47 1.60
N PHE A 924 40.24 -39.96 1.99
CA PHE A 924 39.31 -40.61 2.91
C PHE A 924 37.89 -40.56 2.36
N GLY A 925 37.08 -41.54 2.74
CA GLY A 925 35.64 -41.52 2.48
C GLY A 925 34.92 -42.48 3.40
N GLU A 926 33.64 -42.21 3.64
CA GLU A 926 32.79 -42.96 4.54
C GLU A 926 31.35 -42.91 4.02
N THR A 927 30.64 -44.04 4.10
CA THR A 927 29.24 -44.16 3.70
C THR A 927 28.49 -44.97 4.77
N GLY A 928 27.27 -44.57 5.12
CA GLY A 928 26.56 -45.19 6.23
C GLY A 928 25.18 -44.61 6.51
N SER A 929 24.58 -45.09 7.60
CA SER A 929 23.29 -44.62 8.11
C SER A 929 23.35 -44.42 9.63
N GLN A 930 22.72 -43.36 10.11
CA GLN A 930 22.47 -43.09 11.52
C GLN A 930 20.95 -43.10 11.80
N GLY A 931 20.56 -43.66 12.94
CA GLY A 931 19.16 -43.78 13.33
C GLY A 931 18.53 -45.12 12.93
N ALA A 932 17.25 -45.26 13.26
CA ALA A 932 16.48 -46.48 13.01
C ALA A 932 15.15 -46.14 12.33
N SER A 933 14.78 -46.92 11.31
CA SER A 933 13.54 -46.74 10.56
C SER A 933 12.35 -47.46 11.21
N GLY A 934 11.14 -46.93 10.97
CA GLY A 934 9.88 -47.51 11.43
C GLY A 934 9.62 -47.47 12.94
N GLY A 935 8.53 -48.11 13.35
CA GLY A 935 7.93 -48.02 14.68
C GLY A 935 6.50 -47.50 14.62
N THR A 936 5.96 -47.05 15.75
CA THR A 936 4.77 -46.18 15.77
C THR A 936 5.20 -44.71 15.79
N ALA A 937 4.33 -43.78 15.42
CA ALA A 937 4.64 -42.35 15.44
C ALA A 937 5.19 -41.87 16.81
N ALA A 938 4.64 -42.38 17.92
CA ALA A 938 5.16 -42.08 19.27
C ALA A 938 6.56 -42.68 19.52
N THR A 939 6.85 -43.86 18.96
CA THR A 939 8.18 -44.48 19.01
C THR A 939 9.20 -43.70 18.18
N GLN A 940 8.78 -43.17 17.03
CA GLN A 940 9.66 -42.42 16.12
C GLN A 940 9.98 -41.03 16.70
N LEU A 941 8.99 -40.31 17.22
CA LEU A 941 9.20 -39.05 17.94
C LEU A 941 10.13 -39.23 19.15
N ASN A 942 9.88 -40.24 20.01
CA ASN A 942 10.74 -40.52 21.15
C ASN A 942 12.19 -40.88 20.75
N ARG A 943 12.40 -41.45 19.56
CA ARG A 943 13.73 -41.74 19.01
C ARG A 943 14.43 -40.47 18.55
N PHE A 944 13.74 -39.60 17.82
CA PHE A 944 14.22 -38.29 17.38
C PHE A 944 14.65 -37.43 18.59
N LEU A 945 13.79 -37.33 19.60
CA LEU A 945 14.02 -36.62 20.87
C LEU A 945 15.04 -37.29 21.82
N SER A 946 15.78 -38.32 21.38
CA SER A 946 16.79 -38.98 22.25
C SER A 946 18.02 -39.56 21.54
N ASN A 947 18.06 -39.55 20.21
CA ASN A 947 19.19 -40.09 19.42
C ASN A 947 19.46 -39.25 18.16
N SER A 948 18.98 -38.00 18.11
CA SER A 948 19.09 -37.07 16.97
C SER A 948 18.35 -37.56 15.68
N PRO A 949 18.27 -36.74 14.60
CA PRO A 949 17.69 -37.17 13.32
C PRO A 949 18.29 -38.46 12.75
N SER A 950 17.44 -39.16 11.98
CA SER A 950 17.86 -40.33 11.20
C SER A 950 18.22 -39.90 9.77
N TYR A 951 19.38 -40.34 9.28
CA TYR A 951 19.91 -39.95 7.97
C TYR A 951 20.84 -41.01 7.38
N ASP A 952 20.84 -41.12 6.05
CA ASP A 952 21.92 -41.75 5.28
C ASP A 952 22.97 -40.68 4.94
N ILE A 953 24.27 -41.01 5.03
CA ILE A 953 25.39 -40.10 4.79
C ILE A 953 26.42 -40.70 3.83
N ASP A 954 26.87 -39.90 2.87
CA ASP A 954 28.08 -40.11 2.08
C ASP A 954 29.04 -38.94 2.30
N LEU A 955 30.30 -39.20 2.67
CA LEU A 955 31.34 -38.18 2.75
C LEU A 955 32.65 -38.64 2.10
N ALA A 956 33.41 -37.70 1.54
CA ALA A 956 34.71 -37.94 0.93
C ALA A 956 35.60 -36.69 0.94
N GLY A 957 36.91 -36.88 1.02
CA GLY A 957 37.86 -35.77 0.97
C GLY A 957 39.33 -36.16 0.80
N LEU A 958 40.15 -35.14 0.68
CA LEU A 958 41.60 -35.18 0.61
C LEU A 958 42.19 -34.51 1.86
N GLN A 959 43.25 -35.09 2.41
CA GLN A 959 44.05 -34.50 3.48
C GLN A 959 45.53 -34.63 3.13
N ALA A 960 46.29 -33.54 3.28
CA ALA A 960 47.72 -33.50 3.02
C ALA A 960 48.46 -32.83 4.18
N GLY A 961 49.58 -33.39 4.59
CA GLY A 961 50.33 -32.91 5.75
C GLY A 961 51.84 -33.05 5.63
N TYR A 962 52.53 -32.45 6.58
CA TYR A 962 53.98 -32.29 6.56
C TYR A 962 54.56 -32.32 7.98
N ASP A 963 55.54 -33.20 8.19
CA ASP A 963 56.30 -33.27 9.43
C ASP A 963 57.36 -32.15 9.44
N LEU A 964 57.14 -31.15 10.32
CA LEU A 964 58.01 -29.97 10.49
C LEU A 964 59.27 -30.29 11.29
N LEU A 965 59.17 -31.19 12.26
CA LEU A 965 60.25 -31.59 13.16
C LEU A 965 60.13 -33.09 13.47
N MET A 966 61.20 -33.84 13.23
CA MET A 966 61.37 -35.22 13.70
C MET A 966 62.70 -35.32 14.46
N SER A 967 62.72 -35.85 15.68
CA SER A 967 63.97 -36.14 16.41
C SER A 967 64.65 -37.41 15.86
N ASN A 968 65.96 -37.59 16.12
CA ASN A 968 66.76 -38.52 15.34
C ASN A 968 66.26 -39.98 15.47
N PRO A 969 66.10 -40.71 14.35
CA PRO A 969 65.76 -42.12 14.38
C PRO A 969 66.74 -42.94 15.22
N GLY A 970 66.21 -43.72 16.17
CA GLY A 970 67.00 -44.52 17.11
C GLY A 970 67.29 -43.86 18.46
N GLU A 971 66.89 -42.60 18.67
CA GLU A 971 66.81 -42.04 20.03
C GLU A 971 65.77 -42.78 20.88
N ALA A 972 66.02 -42.87 22.19
CA ALA A 972 65.13 -43.57 23.14
C ALA A 972 63.76 -42.88 23.35
N ILE A 973 63.65 -41.64 22.89
CA ILE A 973 62.44 -40.83 22.79
C ILE A 973 62.40 -40.27 21.37
N GLN A 974 61.29 -40.40 20.67
CA GLN A 974 61.08 -39.82 19.34
C GLN A 974 59.88 -38.88 19.37
N ASN A 975 60.07 -37.65 18.89
CA ASN A 975 59.01 -36.66 18.74
C ASN A 975 58.84 -36.32 17.26
N VAL A 976 57.59 -36.28 16.81
CA VAL A 976 57.18 -35.78 15.49
C VAL A 976 56.21 -34.62 15.71
N ILE A 977 56.47 -33.46 15.12
CA ILE A 977 55.55 -32.31 15.11
C ILE A 977 55.30 -31.94 13.66
N GLY A 978 54.03 -31.72 13.30
CA GLY A 978 53.65 -31.38 11.93
C GLY A 978 52.26 -30.74 11.84
N PHE A 979 51.85 -30.47 10.60
CA PHE A 979 50.54 -29.89 10.30
C PHE A 979 49.91 -30.61 9.10
N TYR A 980 48.60 -30.41 8.92
CA TYR A 980 47.87 -30.83 7.74
C TYR A 980 46.79 -29.82 7.34
N VAL A 981 46.43 -29.85 6.07
CA VAL A 981 45.21 -29.26 5.53
C VAL A 981 44.31 -30.35 4.97
N GLY A 982 43.01 -30.13 4.98
CA GLY A 982 42.00 -31.03 4.41
C GLY A 982 40.90 -30.26 3.70
N ALA A 983 40.34 -30.88 2.66
CA ALA A 983 39.16 -30.39 1.94
C ALA A 983 38.35 -31.58 1.44
N GLY A 984 37.02 -31.47 1.51
CA GLY A 984 36.11 -32.56 1.22
C GLY A 984 34.66 -32.14 1.42
N GLN A 985 33.75 -33.06 1.14
CA GLN A 985 32.31 -32.83 1.16
C GLN A 985 31.60 -33.97 1.90
N ALA A 986 30.54 -33.64 2.62
CA ALA A 986 29.55 -34.56 3.16
C ALA A 986 28.17 -34.27 2.53
N ARG A 987 27.37 -35.31 2.33
CA ARG A 987 25.97 -35.21 1.86
C ARG A 987 25.10 -36.13 2.69
N GLY A 988 24.00 -35.60 3.21
CA GLY A 988 22.99 -36.33 3.97
C GLY A 988 21.67 -36.43 3.21
N SER A 989 21.01 -37.58 3.25
CA SER A 989 19.58 -37.73 2.95
C SER A 989 18.85 -38.01 4.25
N VAL A 990 17.92 -37.13 4.64
CA VAL A 990 17.35 -37.10 5.99
C VAL A 990 15.93 -37.65 5.99
N ASP A 991 15.60 -38.46 7.00
CA ASP A 991 14.26 -38.98 7.25
C ASP A 991 13.44 -38.01 8.12
N ALA A 992 12.15 -37.88 7.82
CA ALA A 992 11.20 -37.12 8.62
C ALA A 992 10.88 -37.83 9.94
N VAL A 993 10.57 -37.06 10.99
CA VAL A 993 10.31 -37.56 12.35
C VAL A 993 9.24 -38.66 12.40
N TYR A 994 8.29 -38.66 11.46
CA TYR A 994 7.22 -39.66 11.36
C TYR A 994 7.38 -40.68 10.21
N GLY A 995 8.52 -40.67 9.54
CA GLY A 995 8.89 -41.59 8.45
C GLY A 995 8.59 -41.04 7.05
N GLY A 996 9.29 -41.59 6.06
CA GLY A 996 9.48 -40.92 4.77
C GLY A 996 10.64 -39.92 4.85
N SER A 997 11.09 -39.40 3.70
CA SER A 997 12.19 -38.42 3.69
C SER A 997 11.71 -37.02 4.08
N ALA A 998 12.55 -36.26 4.78
CA ALA A 998 12.36 -34.85 5.09
C ALA A 998 13.03 -33.92 4.07
N GLY A 999 14.21 -34.30 3.57
CA GLY A 999 15.04 -33.43 2.75
C GLY A 999 16.50 -33.91 2.66
N LYS A 1000 17.40 -32.97 2.35
CA LYS A 1000 18.83 -33.24 2.14
C LYS A 1000 19.71 -32.16 2.72
N VAL A 1001 20.90 -32.58 3.16
CA VAL A 1001 22.02 -31.72 3.60
C VAL A 1001 23.19 -31.89 2.63
N SER A 1002 23.90 -30.80 2.33
CA SER A 1002 25.20 -30.82 1.64
C SER A 1002 26.15 -29.86 2.34
N MET A 1003 27.40 -30.27 2.53
CA MET A 1003 28.35 -29.54 3.38
C MET A 1003 29.79 -29.70 2.88
N ASP A 1004 30.46 -28.60 2.58
CA ASP A 1004 31.88 -28.56 2.22
C ASP A 1004 32.72 -28.18 3.44
N GLY A 1005 33.72 -29.01 3.77
CA GLY A 1005 34.50 -28.92 5.00
C GLY A 1005 35.98 -28.66 4.77
N TYR A 1006 36.46 -27.48 5.17
CA TYR A 1006 37.84 -27.03 5.01
C TYR A 1006 38.59 -27.08 6.34
N THR A 1007 39.54 -28.02 6.46
CA THR A 1007 40.24 -28.32 7.72
C THR A 1007 41.67 -27.80 7.72
N LEU A 1008 42.10 -27.23 8.85
CA LEU A 1008 43.49 -27.02 9.23
C LEU A 1008 43.76 -27.75 10.55
N GLY A 1009 44.87 -28.50 10.65
CA GLY A 1009 45.24 -29.16 11.89
C GLY A 1009 46.74 -29.21 12.14
N ALA A 1010 47.11 -29.37 13.41
CA ALA A 1010 48.48 -29.50 13.88
C ALA A 1010 48.56 -30.69 14.85
N TYR A 1011 49.67 -31.43 14.80
CA TYR A 1011 49.87 -32.63 15.62
C TYR A 1011 51.24 -32.69 16.26
N TRP A 1012 51.30 -33.33 17.44
CA TRP A 1012 52.52 -33.76 18.11
C TRP A 1012 52.38 -35.22 18.53
N THR A 1013 53.26 -36.07 17.98
CA THR A 1013 53.42 -37.46 18.38
C THR A 1013 54.68 -37.59 19.22
N HIS A 1014 54.56 -38.17 20.41
CA HIS A 1014 55.66 -38.53 21.30
C HIS A 1014 55.67 -40.05 21.48
N SER A 1015 56.79 -40.70 21.18
CA SER A 1015 56.96 -42.15 21.34
C SER A 1015 58.26 -42.47 22.06
N GLN A 1016 58.32 -43.65 22.68
CA GLN A 1016 59.44 -44.08 23.51
C GLN A 1016 59.86 -45.51 23.17
N ALA A 1017 61.15 -45.81 23.33
CA ALA A 1017 61.68 -47.17 23.24
C ALA A 1017 61.12 -48.12 24.33
N SER A 1018 60.35 -47.60 25.29
CA SER A 1018 59.56 -48.36 26.26
C SER A 1018 58.25 -48.93 25.71
N GLY A 1019 57.85 -48.59 24.47
CA GLY A 1019 56.58 -48.97 23.86
C GLY A 1019 55.44 -47.97 24.06
N LEU A 1020 55.62 -46.94 24.89
CA LEU A 1020 54.63 -45.88 25.09
C LEU A 1020 54.61 -44.90 23.90
N THR A 1021 53.42 -44.61 23.38
CA THR A 1021 53.14 -43.52 22.44
C THR A 1021 52.02 -42.64 22.95
N ILE A 1022 52.14 -41.32 22.71
CA ILE A 1022 51.14 -40.28 22.98
C ILE A 1022 51.01 -39.45 21.70
N ASP A 1023 49.80 -39.18 21.24
CA ASP A 1023 49.50 -38.39 20.05
C ASP A 1023 48.51 -37.28 20.40
N THR A 1024 48.91 -36.03 20.20
CA THR A 1024 48.08 -34.85 20.44
C THR A 1024 47.74 -34.21 19.10
N VAL A 1025 46.48 -33.88 18.87
CA VAL A 1025 46.01 -33.17 17.67
C VAL A 1025 45.13 -32.00 18.05
N LEU A 1026 45.37 -30.85 17.42
CA LEU A 1026 44.46 -29.71 17.39
C LEU A 1026 43.96 -29.55 15.94
N GLN A 1027 42.65 -29.42 15.75
CA GLN A 1027 42.03 -29.36 14.43
C GLN A 1027 40.94 -28.28 14.43
N GLY A 1028 40.93 -27.41 13.42
CA GLY A 1028 39.83 -26.51 13.10
C GLY A 1028 39.25 -26.85 11.74
N THR A 1029 37.94 -27.01 11.62
CA THR A 1029 37.23 -27.21 10.34
C THR A 1029 36.18 -26.15 10.17
N PHE A 1030 36.28 -25.40 9.08
CA PHE A 1030 35.25 -24.48 8.62
C PHE A 1030 34.29 -25.22 7.69
N PHE A 1031 33.01 -24.92 7.80
CA PHE A 1031 31.95 -25.52 7.00
C PHE A 1031 31.18 -24.45 6.23
N ASP A 1032 30.95 -24.72 4.95
CA ASP A 1032 29.95 -24.09 4.09
C ASP A 1032 28.85 -25.15 3.95
N ALA A 1033 27.64 -24.89 4.45
CA ALA A 1033 26.59 -25.90 4.58
C ALA A 1033 25.22 -25.43 4.11
N SER A 1034 24.49 -26.33 3.45
CA SER A 1034 23.15 -26.11 2.91
C SER A 1034 22.22 -27.25 3.30
N ALA A 1035 21.03 -26.90 3.77
CA ALA A 1035 19.91 -27.77 4.06
C ALA A 1035 18.73 -27.44 3.12
N SER A 1036 17.99 -28.47 2.70
CA SER A 1036 16.90 -28.34 1.74
C SER A 1036 15.77 -29.30 2.06
N SER A 1037 14.56 -28.77 2.29
CA SER A 1037 13.38 -29.57 2.66
C SER A 1037 12.59 -30.03 1.44
N LEU A 1038 11.87 -31.15 1.55
CA LEU A 1038 10.92 -31.58 0.52
C LEU A 1038 9.67 -30.69 0.42
N ALA A 1039 9.45 -29.78 1.37
CA ALA A 1039 8.39 -28.78 1.31
C ALA A 1039 8.84 -27.46 0.62
N GLY A 1040 10.12 -27.33 0.27
CA GLY A 1040 10.64 -26.24 -0.57
C GLY A 1040 11.47 -25.17 0.14
N GLU A 1041 11.62 -25.25 1.47
CA GLU A 1041 12.50 -24.35 2.23
C GLU A 1041 13.97 -24.76 2.08
N THR A 1042 14.86 -23.77 2.16
CA THR A 1042 16.32 -23.94 2.11
C THR A 1042 17.00 -23.05 3.14
N LEU A 1043 17.97 -23.60 3.86
CA LEU A 1043 18.82 -22.89 4.83
C LEU A 1043 20.28 -23.07 4.43
N ASP A 1044 20.98 -21.96 4.17
CA ASP A 1044 22.43 -21.92 4.03
C ASP A 1044 23.05 -21.35 5.32
N THR A 1045 24.07 -21.98 5.87
CA THR A 1045 24.74 -21.58 7.14
C THR A 1045 26.21 -21.97 7.16
N ASP A 1046 27.06 -21.07 7.67
CA ASP A 1046 28.48 -21.33 7.90
C ASP A 1046 28.71 -21.98 9.28
N GLY A 1047 29.74 -22.81 9.42
CA GLY A 1047 30.04 -23.53 10.65
C GLY A 1047 31.52 -23.63 11.02
N LEU A 1048 31.80 -23.87 12.30
CA LEU A 1048 33.15 -24.06 12.83
C LEU A 1048 33.19 -25.20 13.85
N SER A 1049 33.98 -26.24 13.57
CA SER A 1049 34.37 -27.23 14.56
C SER A 1049 35.81 -27.04 15.02
N LEU A 1050 36.02 -27.04 16.34
CA LEU A 1050 37.33 -27.01 16.99
C LEU A 1050 37.50 -28.29 17.82
N ILE A 1051 38.44 -29.15 17.42
CA ILE A 1051 38.77 -30.41 18.07
C ILE A 1051 40.14 -30.32 18.76
N ALA A 1052 40.21 -30.86 19.97
CA ALA A 1052 41.44 -31.20 20.67
C ALA A 1052 41.41 -32.69 21.06
N SER A 1053 42.30 -33.49 20.46
CA SER A 1053 42.42 -34.95 20.71
C SER A 1053 43.72 -35.27 21.44
N LEU A 1054 43.63 -36.14 22.44
CA LEU A 1054 44.75 -36.78 23.12
C LEU A 1054 44.58 -38.30 23.05
N GLU A 1055 45.53 -38.97 22.42
CA GLU A 1055 45.55 -40.42 22.24
C GLU A 1055 46.79 -41.01 22.92
N ALA A 1056 46.68 -42.19 23.50
CA ALA A 1056 47.79 -42.93 24.10
C ALA A 1056 47.71 -44.42 23.76
N GLY A 1057 48.85 -44.99 23.39
CA GLY A 1057 49.00 -46.41 23.08
C GLY A 1057 50.22 -47.00 23.80
N TYR A 1058 50.20 -48.30 24.11
CA TYR A 1058 51.35 -48.97 24.69
C TYR A 1058 51.62 -50.32 24.01
N ARG A 1059 52.70 -50.38 23.23
CA ARG A 1059 53.08 -51.55 22.42
C ARG A 1059 53.72 -52.65 23.26
N PHE A 1060 53.18 -53.86 23.16
CA PHE A 1060 53.79 -55.10 23.64
C PHE A 1060 54.18 -55.98 22.44
N ASP A 1061 55.48 -56.17 22.21
CA ASP A 1061 55.97 -57.11 21.20
C ASP A 1061 55.81 -58.57 21.67
N LEU A 1062 55.19 -59.39 20.82
CA LEU A 1062 54.86 -60.79 21.09
C LEU A 1062 55.83 -61.78 20.41
N GLY A 1063 56.77 -61.26 19.61
CA GLY A 1063 57.73 -62.05 18.83
C GLY A 1063 57.18 -62.51 17.47
N GLY A 1064 58.05 -63.04 16.60
CA GLY A 1064 57.66 -63.52 15.26
C GLY A 1064 57.11 -62.45 14.31
N GLY A 1065 57.39 -61.17 14.60
CA GLY A 1065 56.86 -59.99 13.94
C GLY A 1065 55.53 -59.46 14.50
N TRP A 1066 54.92 -60.13 15.49
CA TRP A 1066 53.65 -59.73 16.09
C TRP A 1066 53.82 -58.75 17.25
N ALA A 1067 52.85 -57.85 17.42
CA ALA A 1067 52.65 -57.04 18.61
C ALA A 1067 51.16 -56.81 18.89
N ILE A 1068 50.85 -56.49 20.14
CA ILE A 1068 49.54 -55.96 20.57
C ILE A 1068 49.75 -54.61 21.26
N GLU A 1069 48.84 -53.68 21.02
CA GLU A 1069 48.90 -52.32 21.53
C GLU A 1069 47.49 -51.91 22.00
N PRO A 1070 47.21 -51.97 23.32
CA PRO A 1070 46.05 -51.29 23.89
C PRO A 1070 46.15 -49.79 23.67
N GLN A 1071 45.03 -49.17 23.32
CA GLN A 1071 44.91 -47.76 22.94
C GLN A 1071 43.74 -47.11 23.68
N ALA A 1072 43.89 -45.84 24.04
CA ALA A 1072 42.82 -45.00 24.56
C ALA A 1072 42.91 -43.60 23.93
N GLN A 1073 41.77 -42.97 23.66
CA GLN A 1073 41.67 -41.63 23.09
C GLN A 1073 40.64 -40.82 23.87
N LEU A 1074 40.92 -39.54 24.06
CA LEU A 1074 39.97 -38.55 24.56
C LEU A 1074 39.95 -37.38 23.57
N VAL A 1075 38.78 -37.05 23.06
CA VAL A 1075 38.56 -35.95 22.12
C VAL A 1075 37.61 -34.97 22.78
N TYR A 1076 37.99 -33.69 22.83
CA TYR A 1076 37.09 -32.59 23.12
C TYR A 1076 36.75 -31.90 21.80
N GLN A 1077 35.46 -31.71 21.53
CA GLN A 1077 34.96 -31.01 20.36
C GLN A 1077 34.11 -29.82 20.81
N ARG A 1078 34.39 -28.63 20.27
CA ARG A 1078 33.43 -27.54 20.21
C ARG A 1078 32.89 -27.44 18.79
N LEU A 1079 31.58 -27.29 18.64
CA LEU A 1079 30.91 -27.06 17.36
C LEU A 1079 29.98 -25.85 17.50
N SER A 1080 29.88 -25.07 16.44
CA SER A 1080 28.92 -23.96 16.31
C SER A 1080 28.61 -23.73 14.84
N PHE A 1081 27.37 -23.36 14.55
CA PHE A 1081 26.92 -22.82 13.26
C PHE A 1081 26.44 -21.38 13.48
N ASP A 1082 26.35 -20.60 12.40
CA ASP A 1082 25.71 -19.29 12.42
C ASP A 1082 24.18 -19.45 12.33
N ASP A 1083 23.45 -18.66 13.12
CA ASP A 1083 21.98 -18.76 13.26
C ASP A 1083 21.23 -18.44 11.95
N GLY A 1084 20.13 -19.13 11.71
CA GLY A 1084 19.36 -19.10 10.47
C GLY A 1084 17.89 -18.70 10.62
N ALA A 1085 17.19 -18.61 9.49
CA ALA A 1085 15.73 -18.45 9.43
C ALA A 1085 15.18 -19.00 8.12
N ASP A 1086 13.92 -19.45 8.14
CA ASP A 1086 13.15 -19.85 6.95
C ASP A 1086 11.89 -18.98 6.77
N SER A 1087 10.97 -19.35 5.88
CA SER A 1087 9.73 -18.58 5.66
C SER A 1087 8.76 -18.57 6.86
N PHE A 1088 9.07 -19.27 7.97
CA PHE A 1088 8.14 -19.62 9.04
C PHE A 1088 8.73 -19.49 10.48
N GLY A 1089 10.04 -19.33 10.66
CA GLY A 1089 10.68 -19.19 11.98
C GLY A 1089 12.18 -18.88 11.96
N SER A 1090 12.77 -18.60 13.13
CA SER A 1090 14.24 -18.61 13.32
C SER A 1090 14.72 -20.00 13.74
N ILE A 1091 16.01 -20.27 13.46
CA ILE A 1091 16.68 -21.54 13.68
C ILE A 1091 18.03 -21.23 14.32
N ASP A 1092 18.08 -21.27 15.65
CA ASP A 1092 19.24 -20.85 16.44
C ASP A 1092 20.09 -22.10 16.80
N TYR A 1093 21.43 -22.01 16.69
CA TYR A 1093 22.35 -23.15 16.81
C TYR A 1093 23.28 -23.07 18.03
N ASP A 1094 22.88 -23.65 19.16
CA ASP A 1094 23.62 -23.45 20.41
C ASP A 1094 24.96 -24.22 20.45
N ALA A 1095 26.01 -23.54 20.94
CA ALA A 1095 27.40 -23.92 20.65
C ALA A 1095 27.92 -25.08 21.54
N ALA A 1096 27.71 -26.31 21.05
CA ALA A 1096 28.06 -27.60 21.65
C ALA A 1096 29.50 -27.70 22.18
N LYS A 1097 29.68 -28.54 23.21
CA LYS A 1097 30.97 -28.87 23.84
C LYS A 1097 31.03 -30.34 24.24
N ASP A 1098 31.20 -31.21 23.27
CA ASP A 1098 31.22 -32.65 23.48
C ASP A 1098 32.59 -33.18 23.92
N VAL A 1099 32.55 -34.31 24.63
CA VAL A 1099 33.71 -35.14 24.92
C VAL A 1099 33.45 -36.55 24.40
N LEU A 1100 34.36 -37.09 23.59
CA LEU A 1100 34.30 -38.44 23.05
C LEU A 1100 35.48 -39.26 23.61
N GLY A 1101 35.21 -40.49 24.04
CA GLY A 1101 36.22 -41.44 24.49
C GLY A 1101 36.33 -42.65 23.57
N ARG A 1102 37.56 -43.09 23.29
CA ARG A 1102 37.87 -44.38 22.65
C ARG A 1102 38.64 -45.26 23.64
N ILE A 1103 38.28 -46.54 23.73
CA ILE A 1103 39.15 -47.59 24.28
C ILE A 1103 39.23 -48.75 23.30
N GLY A 1104 40.40 -49.33 23.09
CA GLY A 1104 40.56 -50.38 22.09
C GLY A 1104 41.92 -51.07 22.13
N ALA A 1105 42.16 -51.91 21.14
CA ALA A 1105 43.46 -52.52 20.89
C ALA A 1105 43.75 -52.71 19.40
N ARG A 1106 45.00 -52.49 19.02
CA ARG A 1106 45.57 -52.82 17.71
C ARG A 1106 46.41 -54.08 17.84
N VAL A 1107 46.15 -55.11 17.03
CA VAL A 1107 47.00 -56.30 16.89
C VAL A 1107 47.64 -56.26 15.51
N GLY A 1108 48.97 -56.15 15.47
CA GLY A 1108 49.72 -55.94 14.23
C GLY A 1108 50.80 -56.99 14.00
N ARG A 1109 51.12 -57.20 12.71
CA ARG A 1109 52.28 -57.98 12.30
C ARG A 1109 53.10 -57.21 11.26
N ALA A 1110 54.41 -57.21 11.45
CA ALA A 1110 55.38 -56.77 10.44
C ALA A 1110 56.01 -57.98 9.73
N TRP A 1111 56.22 -57.83 8.43
CA TRP A 1111 56.95 -58.74 7.55
C TRP A 1111 58.05 -57.96 6.82
N VAL A 1112 59.18 -58.63 6.57
CA VAL A 1112 60.19 -58.18 5.59
C VAL A 1112 60.18 -59.20 4.46
N LEU A 1113 59.88 -58.75 3.25
CA LEU A 1113 59.85 -59.58 2.05
C LEU A 1113 61.27 -59.78 1.51
N GLU A 1114 61.46 -60.79 0.65
CA GLU A 1114 62.76 -61.07 0.01
C GLU A 1114 63.29 -59.90 -0.85
N SER A 1115 62.42 -58.99 -1.26
CA SER A 1115 62.76 -57.72 -1.93
C SER A 1115 63.33 -56.64 -1.00
N GLY A 1116 63.39 -56.87 0.32
CA GLY A 1116 63.67 -55.85 1.33
C GLY A 1116 62.47 -54.97 1.70
N THR A 1117 61.35 -55.08 0.97
CA THR A 1117 60.09 -54.38 1.27
C THR A 1117 59.60 -54.73 2.68
N LYS A 1118 59.40 -53.71 3.51
CA LYS A 1118 58.67 -53.84 4.78
C LYS A 1118 57.18 -53.76 4.47
N LEU A 1119 56.41 -54.73 4.98
CA LEU A 1119 54.95 -54.76 4.96
C LEU A 1119 54.47 -54.86 6.40
N THR A 1120 53.54 -54.01 6.81
CA THR A 1120 52.86 -54.11 8.10
C THR A 1120 51.37 -54.26 7.84
N GLY A 1121 50.69 -55.09 8.63
CA GLY A 1121 49.24 -55.18 8.64
C GLY A 1121 48.71 -55.33 10.05
N SER A 1122 47.60 -54.68 10.36
CA SER A 1122 46.95 -54.76 11.68
C SER A 1122 45.44 -54.87 11.61
N ALA A 1123 44.87 -55.45 12.66
CA ALA A 1123 43.45 -55.37 12.96
C ALA A 1123 43.24 -54.51 14.22
N ARG A 1124 42.19 -53.70 14.22
CA ARG A 1124 41.77 -52.84 15.34
C ARG A 1124 40.39 -53.27 15.82
N ALA A 1125 40.19 -53.22 17.14
CA ALA A 1125 38.85 -53.19 17.73
C ALA A 1125 38.79 -52.05 18.75
N SER A 1126 37.81 -51.16 18.60
CA SER A 1126 37.57 -50.02 19.48
C SER A 1126 36.12 -49.99 19.95
N LEU A 1127 35.91 -49.60 21.21
CA LEU A 1127 34.65 -49.10 21.73
C LEU A 1127 34.77 -47.57 21.84
N TRP A 1128 33.84 -46.86 21.22
CA TRP A 1128 33.71 -45.41 21.27
C TRP A 1128 32.45 -45.02 22.05
N HIS A 1129 32.50 -43.88 22.74
CA HIS A 1129 31.36 -43.30 23.45
C HIS A 1129 31.44 -41.77 23.46
N ALA A 1130 30.34 -41.10 23.11
CA ALA A 1130 30.16 -39.66 23.30
C ALA A 1130 29.47 -39.39 24.65
N PHE A 1131 30.04 -38.47 25.45
CA PHE A 1131 29.62 -38.13 26.81
C PHE A 1131 28.81 -36.83 26.92
N GLY A 1132 28.62 -36.12 25.80
CA GLY A 1132 27.78 -34.91 25.71
C GLY A 1132 26.57 -35.15 24.82
N ASP A 1133 25.58 -34.28 24.96
CA ASP A 1133 24.27 -34.40 24.32
C ASP A 1133 24.24 -33.76 22.90
N GLY A 1134 25.28 -33.02 22.51
CA GLY A 1134 25.43 -32.40 21.19
C GLY A 1134 25.15 -30.88 21.14
N THR A 1135 24.69 -30.42 19.97
CA THR A 1135 24.17 -29.06 19.72
C THR A 1135 22.66 -29.06 19.96
N GLU A 1136 22.18 -28.14 20.80
CA GLU A 1136 20.75 -27.81 20.89
C GLU A 1136 20.37 -26.93 19.68
N VAL A 1137 19.44 -27.39 18.85
CA VAL A 1137 18.90 -26.64 17.70
C VAL A 1137 17.51 -26.13 18.07
N VAL A 1138 17.32 -24.81 18.01
CA VAL A 1138 16.14 -24.14 18.58
C VAL A 1138 15.32 -23.49 17.47
N PHE A 1139 14.08 -23.95 17.31
CA PHE A 1139 13.14 -23.39 16.34
C PHE A 1139 12.14 -22.47 17.06
N ALA A 1140 12.15 -21.18 16.74
CA ALA A 1140 11.23 -20.18 17.28
C ALA A 1140 10.34 -19.57 16.18
N ASP A 1141 9.34 -18.77 16.55
CA ASP A 1141 8.67 -17.90 15.57
C ASP A 1141 9.56 -16.75 15.11
N LEU A 1142 9.16 -16.05 14.03
CA LEU A 1142 9.91 -14.92 13.44
C LEU A 1142 10.11 -13.71 14.39
N ALA A 1143 9.58 -13.77 15.62
CA ALA A 1143 9.83 -12.81 16.70
C ALA A 1143 10.84 -13.32 17.75
N GLY A 1144 11.43 -14.50 17.55
CA GLY A 1144 12.32 -15.16 18.50
C GLY A 1144 11.61 -15.70 19.75
N THR A 1145 10.32 -16.07 19.64
CA THR A 1145 9.52 -16.52 20.78
C THR A 1145 8.98 -17.95 20.63
N ASN A 1146 8.63 -18.55 21.77
CA ASN A 1146 8.08 -19.91 21.89
C ASN A 1146 9.00 -21.02 21.32
N PRO A 1147 10.28 -21.07 21.75
CA PRO A 1147 11.27 -22.02 21.23
C PRO A 1147 10.85 -23.48 21.42
N ALA A 1148 11.16 -24.29 20.41
CA ALA A 1148 11.17 -25.75 20.47
C ALA A 1148 12.58 -26.26 20.17
N SER A 1149 13.23 -26.82 21.19
CA SER A 1149 14.60 -27.34 21.14
C SER A 1149 14.68 -28.81 20.72
N PHE A 1150 15.71 -29.18 19.97
CA PHE A 1150 16.01 -30.55 19.56
C PHE A 1150 17.51 -30.84 19.58
N ASP A 1151 17.92 -31.98 20.15
CA ASP A 1151 19.34 -32.33 20.32
C ASP A 1151 19.96 -32.99 19.08
N SER A 1152 21.06 -32.40 18.59
CA SER A 1152 21.86 -32.86 17.46
C SER A 1152 23.29 -33.20 17.88
N GLY A 1153 23.59 -34.48 18.10
CA GLY A 1153 24.95 -34.92 18.43
C GLY A 1153 25.37 -36.23 17.74
N PRO A 1154 26.67 -36.57 17.79
CA PRO A 1154 27.20 -37.87 17.37
C PRO A 1154 26.89 -38.99 18.40
N GLY A 1155 25.82 -38.82 19.19
CA GLY A 1155 25.65 -39.36 20.54
C GLY A 1155 25.69 -40.88 20.70
N GLY A 1156 25.87 -41.33 21.95
CA GLY A 1156 25.76 -42.74 22.31
C GLY A 1156 27.08 -43.52 22.26
N THR A 1157 27.00 -44.81 21.92
CA THR A 1157 28.09 -45.81 21.99
C THR A 1157 28.15 -46.65 20.72
N TRP A 1158 29.35 -46.85 20.17
CA TRP A 1158 29.55 -47.67 18.98
C TRP A 1158 30.83 -48.50 19.02
N VAL A 1159 30.84 -49.59 18.24
CA VAL A 1159 32.00 -50.46 18.05
C VAL A 1159 32.55 -50.21 16.65
N GLN A 1160 33.86 -49.97 16.59
CA GLN A 1160 34.62 -49.78 15.35
C GLN A 1160 35.60 -50.96 15.19
N LEU A 1161 35.54 -51.64 14.04
CA LEU A 1161 36.43 -52.73 13.65
C LEU A 1161 37.25 -52.29 12.42
N GLY A 1162 38.56 -52.18 12.57
CA GLY A 1162 39.45 -51.66 11.54
C GLY A 1162 40.44 -52.70 11.01
N LEU A 1163 40.83 -52.57 9.74
CA LEU A 1163 41.94 -53.29 9.11
C LEU A 1163 42.89 -52.30 8.45
N ASP A 1164 44.19 -52.46 8.69
CA ASP A 1164 45.26 -51.63 8.13
C ASP A 1164 46.24 -52.47 7.33
N ALA A 1165 46.81 -51.88 6.27
CA ALA A 1165 48.04 -52.34 5.64
C ALA A 1165 48.92 -51.14 5.23
N SER A 1166 50.24 -51.24 5.44
CA SER A 1166 51.22 -50.27 4.93
C SER A 1166 52.46 -50.97 4.38
N MET A 1167 53.02 -50.46 3.28
CA MET A 1167 54.22 -51.03 2.66
C MET A 1167 55.18 -49.96 2.12
N THR A 1168 56.48 -50.25 2.21
CA THR A 1168 57.54 -49.41 1.63
C THR A 1168 57.77 -49.77 0.17
N ILE A 1169 57.48 -48.86 -0.77
CA ILE A 1169 57.75 -49.06 -2.21
C ILE A 1169 59.24 -48.88 -2.51
N SER A 1170 59.86 -47.85 -1.93
CA SER A 1170 61.27 -47.50 -2.13
C SER A 1170 61.87 -47.01 -0.82
N GLU A 1171 63.15 -46.62 -0.85
CA GLU A 1171 63.83 -45.95 0.28
C GLU A 1171 63.20 -44.58 0.64
N THR A 1172 62.35 -44.02 -0.22
CA THR A 1172 61.76 -42.67 -0.07
C THR A 1172 60.23 -42.63 -0.14
N VAL A 1173 59.54 -43.72 -0.49
CA VAL A 1173 58.08 -43.76 -0.68
C VAL A 1173 57.44 -44.96 0.03
N SER A 1174 56.36 -44.73 0.78
CA SER A 1174 55.47 -45.77 1.31
C SER A 1174 54.02 -45.53 0.89
N LEU A 1175 53.21 -46.59 0.85
CA LEU A 1175 51.75 -46.51 0.77
C LEU A 1175 51.11 -47.08 2.03
N PHE A 1176 49.88 -46.65 2.32
CA PHE A 1176 48.99 -47.33 3.25
C PHE A 1176 47.54 -47.36 2.72
N ALA A 1177 46.76 -48.31 3.26
CA ALA A 1177 45.32 -48.30 3.20
C ALA A 1177 44.76 -48.74 4.57
N SER A 1178 43.66 -48.12 5.00
CA SER A 1178 42.81 -48.59 6.10
C SER A 1178 41.37 -48.72 5.65
N GLY A 1179 40.63 -49.62 6.29
CA GLY A 1179 39.19 -49.75 6.15
C GLY A 1179 38.56 -50.08 7.50
N ASP A 1180 37.48 -49.39 7.84
CA ASP A 1180 36.81 -49.46 9.13
C ASP A 1180 35.32 -49.79 8.92
N TYR A 1181 34.78 -50.64 9.80
CA TYR A 1181 33.35 -50.91 9.90
C TYR A 1181 32.86 -50.49 11.29
N GLU A 1182 31.86 -49.62 11.34
CA GLU A 1182 31.29 -49.09 12.56
C GLU A 1182 29.84 -49.55 12.74
N VAL A 1183 29.45 -49.81 13.99
CA VAL A 1183 28.08 -50.19 14.35
C VAL A 1183 27.68 -49.58 15.69
N ARG A 1184 26.56 -48.86 15.71
CA ARG A 1184 25.93 -48.32 16.92
C ARG A 1184 25.42 -49.50 17.77
N VAL A 1185 25.73 -49.53 19.07
CA VAL A 1185 25.38 -50.66 19.96
C VAL A 1185 24.33 -50.32 21.03
N ASP A 1186 23.63 -49.21 20.83
CA ASP A 1186 22.60 -48.65 21.70
C ASP A 1186 21.26 -48.49 20.95
N ASN A 1187 20.40 -47.57 21.42
CA ASN A 1187 19.06 -47.34 20.88
C ASN A 1187 19.04 -46.57 19.55
N ALA A 1188 20.13 -45.89 19.15
CA ALA A 1188 20.16 -45.11 17.93
C ALA A 1188 19.98 -46.00 16.69
N GLN A 1189 20.72 -47.12 16.68
CA GLN A 1189 21.01 -47.94 15.50
C GLN A 1189 21.75 -47.13 14.42
N GLY A 1190 22.40 -47.86 13.50
CA GLY A 1190 23.24 -47.27 12.47
C GLY A 1190 24.54 -48.03 12.27
N HIS A 1191 25.14 -47.78 11.11
CA HIS A 1191 26.37 -48.41 10.66
C HIS A 1191 27.10 -47.51 9.66
N ALA A 1192 28.42 -47.59 9.62
CA ALA A 1192 29.24 -46.88 8.64
C ALA A 1192 30.39 -47.74 8.12
N VAL A 1193 30.80 -47.49 6.87
CA VAL A 1193 31.93 -48.13 6.22
C VAL A 1193 32.91 -47.05 5.80
N GLY A 1194 33.99 -46.90 6.57
CA GLY A 1194 35.07 -45.95 6.32
C GLY A 1194 36.21 -46.59 5.51
N GLY A 1195 36.90 -45.78 4.70
CA GLY A 1195 38.08 -46.19 3.96
C GLY A 1195 39.06 -45.04 3.76
N ARG A 1196 40.36 -45.31 3.92
CA ARG A 1196 41.43 -44.32 3.72
C ARG A 1196 42.56 -44.94 2.91
N ILE A 1197 43.11 -44.21 1.94
CA ILE A 1197 44.26 -44.64 1.13
C ILE A 1197 45.22 -43.46 1.00
N GLY A 1198 46.52 -43.69 1.20
CA GLY A 1198 47.48 -42.60 1.10
C GLY A 1198 48.94 -43.02 0.88
N ILE A 1199 49.77 -41.99 0.76
CA ILE A 1199 51.17 -42.04 0.36
C ILE A 1199 52.01 -41.16 1.28
N SER A 1200 53.20 -41.64 1.65
CA SER A 1200 54.25 -40.84 2.29
C SER A 1200 55.45 -40.70 1.35
N VAL A 1201 56.12 -39.55 1.41
CA VAL A 1201 57.39 -39.30 0.73
C VAL A 1201 58.37 -38.62 1.69
N SER A 1202 59.58 -39.18 1.84
CA SER A 1202 60.66 -38.63 2.68
C SER A 1202 61.89 -38.28 1.84
N TRP A 1203 62.57 -37.18 2.16
CA TRP A 1203 63.71 -36.64 1.38
C TRP A 1203 64.74 -35.90 2.22
#